data_AF-A0A956FDC7-F1
#
_entry.id   AF-A0A956FDC7-F1
#
_cell.length_a   1.000
_cell.length_b   1.000
_cell.length_c   1.000
_cell.angle_alpha   90.00
_cell.angle_beta   90.00
_cell.angle_gamma   90.00
#
_symmetry.space_group_name_H-M   'P 1'
#
loop_
_entity.id
_entity.type
_entity.pdbx_description
1 polymer ?
#
loop_
_entity_poly.entity_id
_entity_poly.type
_entity_poly.pdbx_seq_one_letter_code
_entity_poly.pdbx_strand_id
1 'polypeptide(L)'
;MAWGLGLGLMLGCDPTEEVVGPSAAADPPTSSAPEATTKPAAAGEPSVEAKAGDEPEATPDPVVAGAKVEVEAEPPGPDQAGSCPEHGAAELGILISPAQPAEGQPMRVLAASLGDESMLAMRLEDDDGKAVPAELTHYGGVPAATIARLSAPAAGTRLRVVVGREGEGLRCRSVRVRREPAKGRAVARALDDGVWPVSHAWDAAEEALFSAWLREMFHAPRGEELAWSALHEVTSDVDRNLLHDHLGWGEDSEPMKGGIFLRPDCADTPYFLRAYYAWKRRLPFGFRRCNRGGDGRAPACGDVHGVVGAPDVEPVSRLPGELGVVQRFFKRTLAWGVHTGNGRTAFGEDATDFYPVELTRRGLRPGVIYADPYGHIFVLAELMPPQGGQPGVLYAIDGQPDGSITRKRFWEGNFLWNPDPALGGSGFKGFRPHRLGPDGRIVALSDAEIEAEPGYGDLGLSQAELDAPAFYDRMDGLITPGVRDPVRAQEEAIQALYESAKVRVTSVTNGEEHFAKGGSVIAMPDGFEIFETTGSWENFSTPARDLRLLIAIDVATGFEAKVERNPAAWGVEAAGGAAKLRERLRSERDRLLADPSLAFEYSRSDGSTWRLTLAELVERAPAFETAYNPNDCPELRWGAPKGSAERSTCRRRAPEEQRLKMEAYRAWFHERRRPPRGDPGPPVE
;
A
#
# COMPACT_ATOMS: atom_id res chain seq x y z
N MET A 1 -49.75 47.04 -3.62
CA MET A 1 -49.45 45.93 -4.55
C MET A 1 -47.93 45.77 -4.56
N ALA A 2 -47.33 45.32 -3.46
CA ALA A 2 -47.09 43.91 -3.05
C ALA A 2 -45.77 43.39 -3.70
N TRP A 3 -44.60 43.75 -3.15
CA TRP A 3 -43.79 43.04 -2.11
C TRP A 3 -43.24 41.67 -2.60
N GLY A 4 -41.97 41.30 -2.48
CA GLY A 4 -40.89 41.94 -1.71
C GLY A 4 -39.49 41.28 -1.83
N LEU A 5 -38.63 41.86 -0.99
CA LEU A 5 -37.21 41.66 -0.64
C LEU A 5 -36.62 40.24 -0.62
N GLY A 6 -35.32 40.18 -0.93
CA GLY A 6 -34.37 39.17 -0.46
C GLY A 6 -32.96 39.78 -0.34
N LEU A 7 -32.46 39.90 0.90
CA LEU A 7 -31.18 40.47 1.32
C LEU A 7 -29.95 39.81 0.67
N GLY A 8 -29.00 40.62 0.21
CA GLY A 8 -27.62 40.21 -0.04
C GLY A 8 -26.67 41.09 0.78
N LEU A 9 -26.01 40.51 1.79
CA LEU A 9 -24.90 41.15 2.51
C LEU A 9 -23.59 40.63 1.94
N MET A 10 -22.74 41.58 1.55
CA MET A 10 -21.38 41.40 1.03
C MET A 10 -20.37 41.99 2.03
N LEU A 11 -19.22 41.29 2.12
CA LEU A 11 -17.85 41.80 2.32
C LEU A 11 -17.35 42.18 3.72
N GLY A 12 -16.19 41.59 4.06
CA GLY A 12 -15.01 42.32 4.53
C GLY A 12 -14.48 41.94 5.91
N CYS A 13 -13.25 41.43 5.97
CA CYS A 13 -12.27 41.80 7.00
C CYS A 13 -10.84 41.63 6.46
N ASP A 14 -10.19 42.78 6.35
CA ASP A 14 -8.76 43.05 6.18
C ASP A 14 -8.01 42.82 7.51
N PRO A 15 -6.66 42.73 7.52
CA PRO A 15 -5.95 43.78 8.28
C PRO A 15 -4.61 44.25 7.67
N THR A 16 -4.41 45.57 7.67
CA THR A 16 -3.13 46.32 7.62
C THR A 16 -3.22 47.40 8.72
N GLU A 17 -2.19 47.90 9.44
CA GLU A 17 -0.82 48.39 9.15
C GLU A 17 0.08 48.23 10.42
N GLU A 18 1.34 47.79 10.34
CA GLU A 18 2.65 48.55 10.26
C GLU A 18 2.95 49.53 11.42
N VAL A 19 4.17 49.57 12.00
CA VAL A 19 5.33 50.35 11.49
C VAL A 19 6.65 50.07 12.31
N VAL A 20 7.78 49.83 11.57
CA VAL A 20 9.24 50.16 11.79
C VAL A 20 10.04 49.44 12.92
N GLY A 21 11.25 48.90 12.76
CA GLY A 21 12.33 48.96 11.75
C GLY A 21 13.52 48.02 12.15
N PRO A 22 14.71 48.07 11.51
CA PRO A 22 15.48 46.88 11.09
C PRO A 22 16.66 46.49 12.00
N SER A 23 17.09 45.21 11.96
CA SER A 23 18.43 44.81 12.42
C SER A 23 18.95 43.53 11.77
N ALA A 24 19.97 43.73 10.93
CA ALA A 24 21.22 42.99 10.75
C ALA A 24 21.25 41.46 10.75
N ALA A 25 21.86 40.96 9.67
CA ALA A 25 22.48 39.66 9.49
C ALA A 25 23.54 39.34 10.56
N ALA A 26 23.66 38.05 10.91
CA ALA A 26 24.87 37.49 11.49
C ALA A 26 24.98 36.00 11.11
N ASP A 27 26.11 35.68 10.49
CA ASP A 27 26.58 34.36 10.08
C ASP A 27 26.71 33.36 11.25
N PRO A 28 26.70 32.04 10.99
CA PRO A 28 27.02 31.02 11.99
C PRO A 28 28.54 30.92 12.21
N PRO A 29 29.04 30.78 13.45
CA PRO A 29 30.45 30.58 13.67
C PRO A 29 30.83 29.12 13.40
N THR A 30 31.82 28.97 12.53
CA THR A 30 32.72 27.84 12.43
C THR A 30 33.66 27.79 13.64
N SER A 31 33.93 26.59 14.16
CA SER A 31 34.95 26.33 15.18
C SER A 31 35.41 24.88 15.00
N SER A 32 36.29 24.58 14.05
CA SER A 32 37.75 24.47 14.23
C SER A 32 38.17 23.64 15.47
N ALA A 33 38.67 22.44 15.17
CA ALA A 33 39.50 21.66 16.06
C ALA A 33 40.87 22.34 16.27
N PRO A 34 41.62 21.90 17.29
CA PRO A 34 43.03 21.64 17.05
C PRO A 34 43.46 20.25 17.55
N GLU A 35 44.17 19.54 16.68
CA GLU A 35 45.15 18.51 17.06
C GLU A 35 46.33 19.17 17.79
N ALA A 36 46.91 18.50 18.79
CA ALA A 36 48.32 18.07 18.77
C ALA A 36 48.79 17.48 20.12
N THR A 37 49.14 16.19 20.07
CA THR A 37 50.33 15.53 20.64
C THR A 37 50.73 15.75 22.11
N THR A 38 50.82 14.65 22.88
CA THR A 38 52.09 14.08 23.39
C THR A 38 51.88 12.76 24.15
N LYS A 39 52.71 11.76 23.82
CA LYS A 39 52.95 10.47 24.52
C LYS A 39 53.95 10.73 25.69
N PRO A 40 54.14 9.86 26.72
CA PRO A 40 54.70 8.50 26.52
C PRO A 40 54.37 7.37 27.54
N ALA A 41 54.74 6.13 27.14
CA ALA A 41 55.26 4.96 27.89
C ALA A 41 54.50 4.41 29.14
N ALA A 42 53.97 3.17 29.19
CA ALA A 42 54.53 1.80 29.09
C ALA A 42 54.82 1.13 30.47
N ALA A 43 54.18 -0.04 30.70
CA ALA A 43 54.49 -1.17 31.62
C ALA A 43 53.18 -1.68 32.28
N GLY A 44 52.77 -2.95 32.26
CA GLY A 44 53.41 -4.17 31.80
C GLY A 44 52.41 -5.34 31.76
N GLU A 45 52.79 -6.35 30.98
CA GLU A 45 52.30 -7.73 30.89
C GLU A 45 52.44 -8.50 32.24
N PRO A 46 51.74 -9.63 32.50
CA PRO A 46 51.76 -10.80 31.62
C PRO A 46 50.49 -11.68 31.50
N SER A 47 50.54 -12.44 30.41
CA SER A 47 49.76 -13.63 30.06
C SER A 47 49.84 -14.76 31.09
N VAL A 48 48.71 -15.38 31.39
CA VAL A 48 48.62 -16.75 31.94
C VAL A 48 47.49 -17.50 31.23
N GLU A 49 47.83 -18.68 30.72
CA GLU A 49 46.96 -19.66 30.07
C GLU A 49 45.82 -20.14 30.98
N ALA A 50 44.63 -20.33 30.41
CA ALA A 50 43.57 -21.14 31.02
C ALA A 50 42.76 -21.91 29.97
N LYS A 51 43.15 -23.17 29.82
CA LYS A 51 42.37 -24.40 29.56
C LYS A 51 41.04 -24.29 28.78
N ALA A 52 41.03 -25.04 27.68
CA ALA A 52 39.86 -25.63 27.05
C ALA A 52 38.93 -26.28 28.09
N GLY A 53 37.69 -25.81 28.13
CA GLY A 53 36.55 -26.46 28.76
C GLY A 53 35.50 -26.67 27.67
N ASP A 54 35.00 -27.90 27.58
CA ASP A 54 33.97 -28.35 26.65
C ASP A 54 32.81 -27.34 26.54
N GLU A 55 32.66 -26.75 25.36
CA GLU A 55 31.37 -26.20 24.92
C GLU A 55 30.45 -27.39 24.60
N PRO A 56 29.21 -27.44 25.10
CA PRO A 56 28.27 -28.44 24.64
C PRO A 56 27.98 -28.16 23.17
N GLU A 57 28.48 -29.05 22.32
CA GLU A 57 28.18 -29.17 20.91
C GLU A 57 26.66 -29.10 20.73
N ALA A 58 26.16 -27.95 20.26
CA ALA A 58 24.76 -27.77 19.94
C ALA A 58 24.45 -28.63 18.72
N THR A 59 24.03 -29.87 18.96
CA THR A 59 23.45 -30.74 17.95
C THR A 59 22.22 -30.06 17.34
N PRO A 60 22.14 -29.85 16.01
CA PRO A 60 20.90 -29.41 15.40
C PRO A 60 19.87 -30.54 15.52
N ASP A 61 18.88 -30.36 16.38
CA ASP A 61 17.77 -31.31 16.53
C ASP A 61 16.93 -31.36 15.22
N PRO A 62 16.68 -32.54 14.64
CA PRO A 62 16.00 -32.67 13.36
C PRO A 62 14.48 -32.66 13.58
N VAL A 63 13.86 -31.48 13.55
CA VAL A 63 12.39 -31.40 13.45
C VAL A 63 11.93 -30.53 12.27
N VAL A 64 12.86 -29.89 11.57
CA VAL A 64 12.54 -29.12 10.36
C VAL A 64 13.37 -29.69 9.22
N ALA A 65 12.72 -30.38 8.29
CA ALA A 65 13.36 -30.71 7.02
C ALA A 65 13.86 -29.39 6.42
N GLY A 66 15.19 -29.26 6.24
CA GLY A 66 15.81 -28.02 5.80
C GLY A 66 15.10 -27.48 4.56
N ALA A 67 14.51 -26.29 4.70
CA ALA A 67 13.92 -25.58 3.57
C ALA A 67 14.98 -25.50 2.48
N LYS A 68 14.69 -26.04 1.29
CA LYS A 68 15.57 -25.89 0.13
C LYS A 68 15.72 -24.40 -0.11
N VAL A 69 16.95 -23.90 0.04
CA VAL A 69 17.30 -22.55 -0.39
C VAL A 69 17.18 -22.55 -1.92
N GLU A 70 16.10 -21.97 -2.45
CA GLU A 70 16.01 -21.72 -3.88
C GLU A 70 17.15 -20.78 -4.27
N VAL A 71 17.99 -21.24 -5.19
CA VAL A 71 19.07 -20.45 -5.77
C VAL A 71 18.42 -19.39 -6.64
N GLU A 72 18.72 -18.12 -6.38
CA GLU A 72 18.22 -16.99 -7.16
C GLU A 72 18.61 -17.18 -8.64
N ALA A 73 17.61 -17.18 -9.52
CA ALA A 73 17.83 -17.40 -10.95
C ALA A 73 18.67 -16.26 -11.54
N GLU A 74 19.70 -16.61 -12.32
CA GLU A 74 20.55 -15.62 -12.98
C GLU A 74 19.74 -14.81 -14.00
N PRO A 75 19.88 -13.47 -14.05
CA PRO A 75 19.14 -12.65 -15.01
C PRO A 75 19.53 -13.00 -16.45
N PRO A 76 18.56 -13.11 -17.37
CA PRO A 76 18.84 -13.57 -18.72
C PRO A 76 19.59 -12.53 -19.56
N GLY A 77 20.49 -13.01 -20.41
CA GLY A 77 21.25 -12.19 -21.36
C GLY A 77 20.42 -11.74 -22.57
N PRO A 78 20.83 -10.66 -23.27
CA PRO A 78 20.13 -10.19 -24.48
C PRO A 78 20.06 -11.21 -25.63
N ASP A 79 21.03 -12.12 -25.73
CA ASP A 79 21.06 -13.20 -26.72
C ASP A 79 19.91 -14.20 -26.53
N GLN A 80 19.41 -14.35 -25.30
CA GLN A 80 18.28 -15.23 -24.98
C GLN A 80 16.92 -14.63 -25.39
N ALA A 81 16.87 -13.41 -25.92
CA ALA A 81 15.63 -12.81 -26.44
C ALA A 81 15.21 -13.39 -27.81
N GLY A 82 16.09 -14.14 -28.49
CA GLY A 82 15.78 -14.77 -29.77
C GLY A 82 15.56 -13.80 -30.94
N SER A 83 14.78 -14.26 -31.91
CA SER A 83 14.42 -13.51 -33.13
C SER A 83 12.99 -12.98 -33.07
N CYS A 84 12.74 -11.80 -33.62
CA CYS A 84 11.40 -11.21 -33.73
C CYS A 84 10.45 -12.18 -34.46
N PRO A 85 9.39 -12.70 -33.79
CA PRO A 85 8.52 -13.72 -34.37
C PRO A 85 7.58 -13.11 -35.42
N GLU A 86 7.02 -13.96 -36.29
CA GLU A 86 5.99 -13.56 -37.25
C GLU A 86 4.69 -13.12 -36.56
N HIS A 87 4.33 -13.83 -35.48
CA HIS A 87 3.19 -13.51 -34.62
C HIS A 87 3.67 -13.40 -33.18
N GLY A 88 3.36 -12.28 -32.53
CA GLY A 88 3.74 -12.06 -31.13
C GLY A 88 2.76 -12.71 -30.16
N ALA A 89 3.27 -13.18 -29.02
CA ALA A 89 2.48 -13.63 -27.89
C ALA A 89 1.51 -12.53 -27.43
N ALA A 90 0.22 -12.87 -27.32
CA ALA A 90 -0.86 -11.90 -27.07
C ALA A 90 -0.81 -11.34 -25.64
N GLU A 91 -0.32 -12.13 -24.70
CA GLU A 91 -0.20 -11.86 -23.27
C GLU A 91 1.07 -11.08 -22.88
N LEU A 92 2.03 -10.93 -23.79
CA LEU A 92 3.29 -10.21 -23.56
C LEU A 92 3.18 -8.78 -24.09
N GLY A 93 3.19 -7.76 -23.23
CA GLY A 93 3.22 -6.36 -23.64
C GLY A 93 4.63 -5.81 -23.85
N ILE A 94 4.78 -4.85 -24.76
CA ILE A 94 5.99 -4.00 -24.88
C ILE A 94 5.58 -2.53 -24.91
N LEU A 95 6.01 -1.78 -23.91
CA LEU A 95 5.81 -0.35 -23.73
C LEU A 95 7.13 0.38 -23.96
N ILE A 96 7.09 1.45 -24.75
CA ILE A 96 8.22 2.34 -25.01
C ILE A 96 7.82 3.74 -24.55
N SER A 97 8.66 4.38 -23.74
CA SER A 97 8.41 5.71 -23.18
C SER A 97 9.67 6.59 -23.31
N PRO A 98 9.56 7.85 -23.76
CA PRO A 98 8.35 8.53 -24.23
C PRO A 98 7.73 7.89 -25.48
N ALA A 99 6.45 8.19 -25.76
CA ALA A 99 5.75 7.63 -26.93
C ALA A 99 6.42 8.01 -28.26
N GLN A 100 7.08 9.16 -28.29
CA GLN A 100 7.84 9.68 -29.42
C GLN A 100 9.24 10.11 -28.95
N PRO A 101 10.17 9.16 -28.76
CA PRO A 101 11.49 9.47 -28.23
C PRO A 101 12.29 10.35 -29.20
N ALA A 102 13.07 11.27 -28.66
CA ALA A 102 14.00 12.11 -29.41
C ALA A 102 15.45 11.81 -29.03
N GLU A 103 16.36 12.07 -29.96
CA GLU A 103 17.81 11.84 -29.80
C GLU A 103 18.34 12.37 -28.46
N GLY A 104 19.04 11.50 -27.73
CA GLY A 104 19.65 11.82 -26.43
C GLY A 104 18.67 11.92 -25.25
N GLN A 105 17.35 11.85 -25.49
CA GLN A 105 16.36 11.87 -24.42
C GLN A 105 16.41 10.57 -23.59
N PRO A 106 16.25 10.62 -22.25
CA PRO A 106 16.02 9.44 -21.44
C PRO A 106 14.83 8.64 -21.98
N MET A 107 15.06 7.36 -22.21
CA MET A 107 14.12 6.42 -22.79
C MET A 107 14.02 5.19 -21.89
N ARG A 108 12.80 4.68 -21.74
CA ARG A 108 12.49 3.48 -20.97
C ARG A 108 11.73 2.51 -21.87
N VAL A 109 12.03 1.24 -21.75
CA VAL A 109 11.28 0.15 -22.36
C VAL A 109 10.85 -0.79 -21.25
N LEU A 110 9.57 -1.14 -21.22
CA LEU A 110 9.02 -2.14 -20.30
C LEU A 110 8.42 -3.27 -21.12
N ALA A 111 8.85 -4.50 -20.85
CA ALA A 111 8.17 -5.69 -21.32
C ALA A 111 7.62 -6.45 -20.12
N ALA A 112 6.39 -6.97 -20.24
CA ALA A 112 5.74 -7.67 -19.13
C ALA A 112 4.75 -8.73 -19.61
N SER A 113 4.65 -9.83 -18.85
CA SER A 113 3.65 -10.89 -19.09
C SER A 113 3.07 -11.39 -17.76
N LEU A 114 1.79 -11.77 -17.79
CA LEU A 114 1.10 -12.47 -16.70
C LEU A 114 0.98 -13.99 -16.94
N GLY A 115 1.45 -14.48 -18.09
CA GLY A 115 1.28 -15.88 -18.49
C GLY A 115 2.30 -16.83 -17.85
N ASP A 116 3.45 -16.33 -17.42
CA ASP A 116 4.58 -17.14 -16.95
C ASP A 116 5.48 -16.29 -16.04
N GLU A 117 5.93 -16.87 -14.92
CA GLU A 117 6.70 -16.22 -13.86
C GLU A 117 8.23 -16.13 -14.12
N SER A 118 8.75 -16.79 -15.15
CA SER A 118 10.17 -16.75 -15.49
C SER A 118 10.57 -15.38 -16.07
N MET A 119 11.80 -14.95 -15.78
CA MET A 119 12.32 -13.67 -16.27
C MET A 119 12.29 -13.60 -17.79
N LEU A 120 12.02 -12.40 -18.33
CA LEU A 120 12.08 -12.13 -19.77
C LEU A 120 13.50 -11.72 -20.16
N ALA A 121 13.93 -12.13 -21.36
CA ALA A 121 15.13 -11.61 -22.00
C ALA A 121 14.73 -10.46 -22.93
N MET A 122 15.55 -9.40 -23.00
CA MET A 122 15.30 -8.24 -23.87
C MET A 122 16.55 -7.86 -24.65
N ARG A 123 16.38 -7.61 -25.95
CA ARG A 123 17.41 -7.09 -26.85
C ARG A 123 16.89 -5.86 -27.60
N LEU A 124 17.72 -4.83 -27.69
CA LEU A 124 17.45 -3.61 -28.43
C LEU A 124 18.40 -3.54 -29.63
N GLU A 125 17.86 -3.23 -30.81
CA GLU A 125 18.58 -3.27 -32.08
C GLU A 125 18.27 -2.05 -32.94
N ASP A 126 19.25 -1.56 -33.71
CA ASP A 126 19.05 -0.50 -34.71
C ASP A 126 18.58 -1.05 -36.08
N ASP A 127 18.55 -0.17 -37.09
CA ASP A 127 18.13 -0.50 -38.46
C ASP A 127 18.98 -1.62 -39.11
N ASP A 128 20.25 -1.75 -38.72
CA ASP A 128 21.21 -2.73 -39.24
C ASP A 128 21.23 -4.01 -38.39
N GLY A 129 20.38 -4.12 -37.38
CA GLY A 129 20.35 -5.23 -36.42
C GLY A 129 21.49 -5.19 -35.39
N LYS A 130 22.19 -4.05 -35.28
CA LYS A 130 23.27 -3.89 -34.31
C LYS A 130 22.67 -3.59 -32.93
N ALA A 131 23.24 -4.20 -31.90
CA ALA A 131 22.80 -4.03 -30.53
C ALA A 131 22.94 -2.57 -30.06
N VAL A 132 21.87 -2.04 -29.46
CA VAL A 132 21.83 -0.75 -28.78
C VAL A 132 21.99 -1.00 -27.28
N PRO A 133 23.06 -0.48 -26.63
CA PRO A 133 23.28 -0.67 -25.20
C PRO A 133 22.15 -0.07 -24.35
N ALA A 134 21.75 -0.79 -23.31
CA ALA A 134 20.82 -0.33 -22.30
C ALA A 134 21.14 -0.98 -20.95
N GLU A 135 20.77 -0.32 -19.87
CA GLU A 135 20.75 -0.92 -18.54
C GLU A 135 19.47 -1.75 -18.40
N LEU A 136 19.62 -3.04 -18.08
CA LEU A 136 18.50 -3.98 -17.95
C LEU A 136 18.23 -4.35 -16.50
N THR A 137 16.97 -4.31 -16.09
CA THR A 137 16.48 -4.83 -14.82
C THR A 137 15.47 -5.93 -15.09
N HIS A 138 15.64 -7.10 -14.48
CA HIS A 138 14.80 -8.27 -14.70
C HIS A 138 14.03 -8.63 -13.44
N TYR A 139 12.78 -9.02 -13.62
CA TYR A 139 11.92 -9.50 -12.56
C TYR A 139 11.21 -10.77 -12.99
N GLY A 140 11.28 -11.80 -12.14
CA GLY A 140 10.38 -12.96 -12.21
C GLY A 140 9.09 -12.71 -11.43
N GLY A 141 8.28 -13.75 -11.27
CA GLY A 141 7.00 -13.71 -10.56
C GLY A 141 5.88 -13.19 -11.45
N VAL A 142 4.77 -12.74 -10.85
CA VAL A 142 3.64 -12.17 -11.59
C VAL A 142 3.53 -10.66 -11.33
N PRO A 143 3.71 -9.79 -12.35
CA PRO A 143 4.16 -10.11 -13.71
C PRO A 143 5.68 -10.35 -13.78
N ALA A 144 6.07 -11.24 -14.69
CA ALA A 144 7.44 -11.28 -15.16
C ALA A 144 7.67 -10.03 -16.00
N ALA A 145 8.78 -9.34 -15.78
CA ALA A 145 9.06 -8.11 -16.50
C ALA A 145 10.55 -7.90 -16.76
N THR A 146 10.83 -7.09 -17.77
CA THR A 146 12.16 -6.56 -18.02
C THR A 146 12.06 -5.10 -18.39
N ILE A 147 12.91 -4.29 -17.76
CA ILE A 147 12.99 -2.85 -17.96
C ILE A 147 14.33 -2.55 -18.60
N ALA A 148 14.32 -1.78 -19.69
CA ALA A 148 15.52 -1.19 -20.26
C ALA A 148 15.52 0.32 -20.04
N ARG A 149 16.63 0.86 -19.51
CA ARG A 149 16.89 2.29 -19.40
C ARG A 149 18.04 2.66 -20.32
N LEU A 150 17.84 3.66 -21.19
CA LEU A 150 18.83 4.11 -22.16
C LEU A 150 18.65 5.57 -22.53
N SER A 151 19.68 6.18 -23.10
CA SER A 151 19.52 7.40 -23.90
C SER A 151 19.10 7.02 -25.31
N ALA A 152 18.04 7.66 -25.83
CA ALA A 152 17.57 7.36 -27.17
C ALA A 152 18.68 7.58 -28.23
N PRO A 153 18.85 6.66 -29.20
CA PRO A 153 19.93 6.72 -30.19
C PRO A 153 19.77 7.90 -31.17
N ALA A 154 20.67 8.00 -32.15
CA ALA A 154 20.68 9.09 -33.12
C ALA A 154 19.32 9.23 -33.84
N ALA A 155 18.94 10.47 -34.18
CA ALA A 155 17.71 10.74 -34.90
C ALA A 155 17.64 9.95 -36.22
N GLY A 156 16.46 9.42 -36.54
CA GLY A 156 16.22 8.59 -37.72
C GLY A 156 16.35 7.08 -37.45
N THR A 157 17.07 6.67 -36.40
CA THR A 157 17.20 5.27 -36.00
C THR A 157 15.82 4.63 -35.77
N ARG A 158 15.55 3.49 -36.41
CA ARG A 158 14.44 2.60 -36.05
C ARG A 158 14.93 1.62 -34.99
N LEU A 159 14.65 1.94 -33.74
CA LEU A 159 14.92 1.02 -32.64
C LEU A 159 13.90 -0.12 -32.66
N ARG A 160 14.37 -1.37 -32.73
CA ARG A 160 13.56 -2.59 -32.55
C ARG A 160 13.87 -3.19 -31.18
N VAL A 161 12.83 -3.43 -30.40
CA VAL A 161 12.87 -4.18 -29.16
C VAL A 161 12.41 -5.60 -29.48
N VAL A 162 13.21 -6.59 -29.13
CA VAL A 162 12.87 -8.02 -29.19
C VAL A 162 12.88 -8.56 -27.78
N VAL A 163 11.80 -9.25 -27.41
CA VAL A 163 11.61 -9.85 -26.10
C VAL A 163 11.36 -11.33 -26.29
N GLY A 164 12.03 -12.15 -25.50
CA GLY A 164 11.97 -13.60 -25.59
C GLY A 164 12.35 -14.29 -24.29
N ARG A 165 12.47 -15.61 -24.34
CA ARG A 165 12.97 -16.45 -23.25
C ARG A 165 13.75 -17.61 -23.85
N GLU A 166 14.85 -17.97 -23.20
CA GLU A 166 15.64 -19.17 -23.56
C GLU A 166 16.03 -19.26 -25.05
N GLY A 167 16.21 -18.12 -25.72
CA GLY A 167 16.54 -18.03 -27.14
C GLY A 167 15.34 -18.03 -28.10
N GLU A 168 14.12 -18.20 -27.60
CA GLU A 168 12.88 -18.08 -28.36
C GLU A 168 12.32 -16.65 -28.26
N GLY A 169 12.09 -16.00 -29.40
CA GLY A 169 11.51 -14.66 -29.43
C GLY A 169 9.99 -14.68 -29.36
N LEU A 170 9.43 -13.96 -28.39
CA LEU A 170 8.01 -13.98 -28.06
C LEU A 170 7.25 -12.78 -28.62
N ARG A 171 7.86 -11.60 -28.63
CA ARG A 171 7.26 -10.38 -29.23
C ARG A 171 8.31 -9.36 -29.59
N CYS A 172 8.01 -8.51 -30.56
CA CYS A 172 8.84 -7.39 -30.93
C CYS A 172 8.02 -6.13 -31.18
N ARG A 173 8.64 -4.97 -30.96
CA ARG A 173 8.06 -3.64 -31.22
C ARG A 173 9.13 -2.72 -31.77
N SER A 174 8.78 -1.85 -32.72
CA SER A 174 9.70 -0.81 -33.21
C SER A 174 9.20 0.59 -32.92
N VAL A 175 10.13 1.52 -32.73
CA VAL A 175 9.89 2.97 -32.67
C VAL A 175 10.95 3.69 -33.50
N ARG A 176 10.60 4.83 -34.09
CA ARG A 176 11.57 5.70 -34.77
C ARG A 176 11.95 6.87 -33.88
N VAL A 177 13.26 7.11 -33.73
CA VAL A 177 13.78 8.21 -32.93
C VAL A 177 13.74 9.53 -33.70
N ARG A 178 13.21 10.57 -33.06
CA ARG A 178 13.08 11.92 -33.62
C ARG A 178 14.34 12.75 -33.37
N ARG A 179 14.46 13.86 -34.11
CA ARG A 179 15.54 14.84 -33.90
C ARG A 179 15.33 15.73 -32.68
N GLU A 180 14.08 16.14 -32.44
CA GLU A 180 13.70 16.97 -31.29
C GLU A 180 12.50 16.34 -30.58
N PRO A 181 12.36 16.53 -29.26
CA PRO A 181 11.16 16.14 -28.52
C PRO A 181 9.91 16.70 -29.16
N ALA A 182 8.79 15.98 -28.99
CA ALA A 182 7.50 16.48 -29.43
C ALA A 182 7.19 17.81 -28.71
N LYS A 183 7.13 18.91 -29.45
CA LYS A 183 6.61 20.19 -28.91
C LYS A 183 5.09 20.06 -28.83
N GLY A 184 4.60 19.48 -27.73
CA GLY A 184 3.17 19.35 -27.50
C GLY A 184 2.51 20.72 -27.45
N ARG A 185 1.80 21.11 -28.51
CA ARG A 185 0.74 22.11 -28.34
C ARG A 185 -0.41 21.39 -27.67
N ALA A 186 -0.79 21.85 -26.49
CA ALA A 186 -2.05 21.52 -25.87
C ALA A 186 -3.15 21.77 -26.91
N VAL A 187 -3.68 20.69 -27.49
CA VAL A 187 -4.74 20.82 -28.50
C VAL A 187 -5.92 21.45 -27.77
N ALA A 188 -6.43 22.58 -28.29
CA ALA A 188 -7.71 23.10 -27.84
C ALA A 188 -8.75 22.04 -28.18
N ARG A 189 -9.20 21.31 -27.15
CA ARG A 189 -10.12 20.19 -27.31
C ARG A 189 -11.54 20.68 -27.12
N ALA A 190 -12.46 20.23 -27.98
CA ALA A 190 -13.87 20.54 -27.78
C ALA A 190 -14.36 19.78 -26.55
N LEU A 191 -15.28 20.37 -25.79
CA LEU A 191 -15.84 19.74 -24.58
C LEU A 191 -16.44 18.36 -24.89
N ASP A 192 -17.00 18.19 -26.09
CA ASP A 192 -17.65 16.96 -26.55
C ASP A 192 -16.70 15.77 -26.70
N ASP A 193 -15.38 15.99 -26.71
CA ASP A 193 -14.39 14.93 -26.92
C ASP A 193 -14.04 14.14 -25.63
N GLY A 194 -14.54 14.56 -24.47
CA GLY A 194 -14.25 13.92 -23.17
C GLY A 194 -12.89 14.25 -22.56
N VAL A 195 -12.46 13.45 -21.57
CA VAL A 195 -11.26 13.73 -20.76
C VAL A 195 -9.97 13.46 -21.54
N TRP A 196 -9.85 12.29 -22.17
CA TRP A 196 -8.77 11.95 -23.11
C TRP A 196 -9.30 11.08 -24.27
N PRO A 197 -8.66 11.11 -25.47
CA PRO A 197 -9.02 10.21 -26.55
C PRO A 197 -8.71 8.76 -26.17
N VAL A 198 -9.62 7.85 -26.53
CA VAL A 198 -9.44 6.41 -26.39
C VAL A 198 -9.03 5.84 -27.76
N SER A 199 -7.82 5.31 -27.85
CA SER A 199 -7.26 4.73 -29.09
C SER A 199 -6.63 3.35 -28.88
N HIS A 200 -6.56 2.89 -27.64
CA HIS A 200 -6.10 1.56 -27.25
C HIS A 200 -7.19 0.87 -26.41
N ALA A 201 -7.04 -0.43 -26.18
CA ALA A 201 -7.97 -1.23 -25.39
C ALA A 201 -7.22 -1.95 -24.26
N TRP A 202 -7.95 -2.30 -23.20
CA TRP A 202 -7.44 -3.23 -22.20
C TRP A 202 -7.41 -4.64 -22.82
N ASP A 203 -6.27 -5.30 -22.69
CA ASP A 203 -6.05 -6.70 -23.03
C ASP A 203 -5.05 -7.31 -22.03
N ALA A 204 -4.76 -8.61 -22.15
CA ALA A 204 -3.84 -9.31 -21.25
C ALA A 204 -2.44 -8.66 -21.19
N ALA A 205 -1.94 -8.18 -22.33
CA ALA A 205 -0.63 -7.53 -22.42
C ALA A 205 -0.64 -6.17 -21.73
N GLU A 206 -1.71 -5.38 -21.86
CA GLU A 206 -1.83 -4.08 -21.22
C GLU A 206 -2.08 -4.20 -19.71
N GLU A 207 -2.79 -5.25 -19.25
CA GLU A 207 -2.87 -5.60 -17.82
C GLU A 207 -1.50 -5.98 -17.25
N ALA A 208 -0.70 -6.74 -17.99
CA ALA A 208 0.67 -7.10 -17.59
C ALA A 208 1.56 -5.85 -17.47
N LEU A 209 1.47 -4.94 -18.44
CA LEU A 209 2.21 -3.68 -18.43
C LEU A 209 1.78 -2.76 -17.28
N PHE A 210 0.48 -2.63 -17.01
CA PHE A 210 -0.03 -1.87 -15.87
C PHE A 210 0.50 -2.41 -14.55
N SER A 211 0.44 -3.74 -14.38
CA SER A 211 0.91 -4.41 -13.18
C SER A 211 2.43 -4.22 -12.98
N ALA A 212 3.23 -4.37 -14.03
CA ALA A 212 4.68 -4.21 -13.94
C ALA A 212 5.10 -2.75 -13.73
N TRP A 213 4.40 -1.80 -14.35
CA TRP A 213 4.62 -0.37 -14.14
C TRP A 213 4.32 0.03 -12.69
N LEU A 214 3.20 -0.46 -12.13
CA LEU A 214 2.83 -0.16 -10.75
C LEU A 214 3.85 -0.74 -9.77
N ARG A 215 4.34 -1.97 -9.99
CA ARG A 215 5.43 -2.53 -9.18
C ARG A 215 6.64 -1.60 -9.20
N GLU A 216 7.09 -1.17 -10.38
CA GLU A 216 8.28 -0.32 -10.49
C GLU A 216 8.14 1.01 -9.74
N MET A 217 6.96 1.64 -9.79
CA MET A 217 6.72 2.89 -9.07
C MET A 217 6.99 2.78 -7.57
N PHE A 218 6.68 1.63 -6.99
CA PHE A 218 6.68 1.38 -5.54
C PHE A 218 7.67 0.30 -5.10
N HIS A 219 8.55 -0.12 -6.01
CA HIS A 219 9.62 -1.04 -5.71
C HIS A 219 10.68 -0.33 -4.84
N ALA A 220 11.22 -1.11 -3.91
CA ALA A 220 12.40 -0.80 -3.10
C ALA A 220 12.82 -2.09 -2.40
N PRO A 221 14.11 -2.25 -2.08
CA PRO A 221 14.63 -3.41 -1.36
C PRO A 221 13.80 -3.82 -0.12
N ARG A 222 13.93 -5.09 0.23
CA ARG A 222 13.29 -5.65 1.43
C ARG A 222 13.68 -4.85 2.67
N GLY A 223 12.68 -4.52 3.48
CA GLY A 223 12.86 -3.76 4.72
C GLY A 223 12.95 -2.25 4.55
N GLU A 224 13.06 -1.73 3.32
CA GLU A 224 13.01 -0.29 3.08
C GLU A 224 11.56 0.22 3.17
N GLU A 225 11.35 1.25 4.00
CA GLU A 225 10.07 1.93 4.12
C GLU A 225 9.97 3.03 3.05
N LEU A 226 8.82 3.12 2.39
CA LEU A 226 8.54 4.18 1.42
C LEU A 226 7.38 5.03 1.91
N ALA A 227 7.59 6.34 1.94
CA ALA A 227 6.60 7.33 2.32
C ALA A 227 6.80 8.62 1.51
N TRP A 228 5.69 9.15 0.99
CA TRP A 228 5.63 10.40 0.24
C TRP A 228 4.50 11.27 0.77
N SER A 229 4.64 12.58 0.65
CA SER A 229 3.60 13.52 1.08
C SER A 229 2.40 13.55 0.12
N ALA A 230 2.61 13.07 -1.11
CA ALA A 230 1.59 12.98 -2.15
C ALA A 230 1.96 11.99 -3.27
N LEU A 231 0.95 11.47 -3.99
CA LEU A 231 1.18 10.60 -5.15
C LEU A 231 1.97 11.30 -6.26
N HIS A 232 1.82 12.62 -6.42
CA HIS A 232 2.55 13.33 -7.48
C HIS A 232 4.07 13.37 -7.29
N GLU A 233 4.58 13.22 -6.06
CA GLU A 233 6.03 13.05 -5.79
C GLU A 233 6.56 11.73 -6.38
N VAL A 234 5.70 10.71 -6.50
CA VAL A 234 6.05 9.43 -7.13
C VAL A 234 5.96 9.53 -8.64
N THR A 235 4.94 10.22 -9.16
CA THR A 235 4.79 10.37 -10.62
C THR A 235 5.84 11.30 -11.24
N SER A 236 6.36 12.27 -10.49
CA SER A 236 7.42 13.18 -10.94
C SER A 236 8.83 12.60 -10.83
N ASP A 237 8.99 11.47 -10.14
CA ASP A 237 10.25 10.75 -10.06
C ASP A 237 10.54 10.01 -11.38
N VAL A 238 11.58 10.47 -12.08
CA VAL A 238 12.05 9.95 -13.37
C VAL A 238 12.56 8.50 -13.26
N ASP A 239 13.07 8.09 -12.11
CA ASP A 239 13.66 6.76 -11.93
C ASP A 239 12.59 5.72 -11.61
N ARG A 240 11.50 6.13 -10.94
CA ARG A 240 10.37 5.29 -10.55
C ARG A 240 9.27 5.21 -11.61
N ASN A 241 8.89 6.34 -12.20
CA ASN A 241 7.78 6.39 -13.14
C ASN A 241 8.28 6.14 -14.57
N LEU A 242 8.14 4.90 -15.05
CA LEU A 242 8.49 4.53 -16.43
C LEU A 242 7.67 5.29 -17.49
N LEU A 243 6.53 5.85 -17.10
CA LEU A 243 5.68 6.70 -17.93
C LEU A 243 5.94 8.20 -17.73
N HIS A 244 6.97 8.59 -16.96
CA HIS A 244 7.31 9.99 -16.76
C HIS A 244 7.55 10.69 -18.10
N ASP A 245 6.79 11.76 -18.33
CA ASP A 245 6.76 12.59 -19.54
C ASP A 245 6.51 11.78 -20.83
N HIS A 246 5.71 10.71 -20.74
CA HIS A 246 5.36 9.85 -21.87
C HIS A 246 4.80 10.60 -23.09
N LEU A 247 4.01 11.65 -22.86
CA LEU A 247 3.39 12.47 -23.89
C LEU A 247 4.31 13.60 -24.39
N GLY A 248 5.39 13.90 -23.64
CA GLY A 248 6.36 14.94 -23.93
C GLY A 248 5.84 16.35 -23.66
N TRP A 249 4.91 16.52 -22.70
CA TRP A 249 4.28 17.80 -22.38
C TRP A 249 4.81 18.41 -21.08
N GLY A 250 5.75 17.74 -20.41
CA GLY A 250 6.14 18.04 -19.04
C GLY A 250 5.03 17.69 -18.04
N GLU A 251 4.12 16.78 -18.39
CA GLU A 251 2.89 16.53 -17.63
C GLU A 251 3.11 15.96 -16.23
N ASP A 252 4.25 15.32 -16.02
CA ASP A 252 4.68 14.76 -14.73
C ASP A 252 5.72 15.64 -14.03
N SER A 253 5.99 16.84 -14.55
CA SER A 253 6.82 17.80 -13.81
C SER A 253 6.19 18.07 -12.44
N GLU A 254 6.99 18.49 -11.48
CA GLU A 254 6.47 19.02 -10.21
C GLU A 254 5.28 19.98 -10.45
N PRO A 255 4.18 19.93 -9.66
CA PRO A 255 3.01 20.74 -9.93
C PRO A 255 3.30 22.24 -10.03
N MET A 256 4.26 22.74 -9.24
CA MET A 256 4.73 24.13 -9.29
C MET A 256 5.42 24.51 -10.61
N LYS A 257 5.88 23.52 -11.38
CA LYS A 257 6.51 23.65 -12.70
C LYS A 257 5.54 23.29 -13.85
N GLY A 258 4.26 23.06 -13.56
CA GLY A 258 3.22 22.88 -14.57
C GLY A 258 2.79 21.43 -14.84
N GLY A 259 3.21 20.45 -14.03
CA GLY A 259 2.63 19.10 -14.09
C GLY A 259 1.38 18.95 -13.24
N ILE A 260 0.81 17.74 -13.22
CA ILE A 260 -0.46 17.46 -12.56
C ILE A 260 -0.31 17.22 -11.04
N PHE A 261 -1.30 17.68 -10.29
CA PHE A 261 -1.42 17.51 -8.86
C PHE A 261 -2.29 16.29 -8.53
N LEU A 262 -1.71 15.33 -7.81
CA LEU A 262 -2.35 14.07 -7.39
C LEU A 262 -2.17 13.88 -5.88
N ARG A 263 -3.28 13.90 -5.13
CA ARG A 263 -3.34 13.64 -3.68
C ARG A 263 -4.58 12.80 -3.34
N PRO A 264 -4.58 11.52 -3.71
CA PRO A 264 -5.67 10.62 -3.39
C PRO A 264 -5.63 10.17 -1.91
N ASP A 265 -6.79 9.83 -1.36
CA ASP A 265 -6.88 9.01 -0.14
C ASP A 265 -6.85 7.50 -0.48
N CYS A 266 -7.11 6.62 0.49
CA CYS A 266 -7.08 5.17 0.30
C CYS A 266 -8.07 4.70 -0.78
N ALA A 267 -9.27 5.29 -0.86
CA ALA A 267 -10.30 4.92 -1.82
C ALA A 267 -9.99 5.45 -3.22
N ASP A 268 -9.43 6.66 -3.30
CA ASP A 268 -9.06 7.30 -4.55
C ASP A 268 -7.83 6.64 -5.19
N THR A 269 -6.87 6.20 -4.38
CA THR A 269 -5.55 5.70 -4.84
C THR A 269 -5.61 4.67 -5.97
N PRO A 270 -6.40 3.57 -5.87
CA PRO A 270 -6.50 2.60 -6.97
C PRO A 270 -7.01 3.22 -8.27
N TYR A 271 -8.02 4.09 -8.18
CA TYR A 271 -8.58 4.76 -9.34
C TYR A 271 -7.61 5.77 -9.93
N PHE A 272 -6.85 6.49 -9.08
CA PHE A 272 -5.88 7.47 -9.53
C PHE A 272 -4.76 6.79 -10.32
N LEU A 273 -4.22 5.67 -9.83
CA LEU A 273 -3.20 4.89 -10.50
C LEU A 273 -3.71 4.32 -11.84
N ARG A 274 -4.91 3.72 -11.84
CA ARG A 274 -5.52 3.14 -13.04
C ARG A 274 -5.87 4.20 -14.09
N ALA A 275 -6.44 5.33 -13.68
CA ALA A 275 -6.76 6.45 -14.56
C ALA A 275 -5.50 7.13 -15.12
N TYR A 276 -4.46 7.30 -14.30
CA TYR A 276 -3.19 7.86 -14.73
C TYR A 276 -2.58 6.99 -15.83
N TYR A 277 -2.46 5.68 -15.59
CA TYR A 277 -1.98 4.75 -16.59
C TYR A 277 -2.86 4.78 -17.86
N ALA A 278 -4.19 4.71 -17.70
CA ALA A 278 -5.13 4.74 -18.82
C ALA A 278 -5.01 6.00 -19.67
N TRP A 279 -4.87 7.17 -19.05
CA TRP A 279 -4.69 8.44 -19.73
C TRP A 279 -3.40 8.44 -20.57
N LYS A 280 -2.29 8.08 -19.95
CA LYS A 280 -0.96 8.05 -20.59
C LYS A 280 -0.92 7.06 -21.75
N ARG A 281 -1.71 6.00 -21.66
CA ARG A 281 -1.80 4.90 -22.63
C ARG A 281 -2.98 5.02 -23.60
N ARG A 282 -3.81 6.07 -23.50
CA ARG A 282 -5.04 6.27 -24.30
C ARG A 282 -6.03 5.11 -24.24
N LEU A 283 -6.20 4.53 -23.05
CA LEU A 283 -7.10 3.41 -22.76
C LEU A 283 -8.48 3.90 -22.30
N PRO A 284 -9.54 3.09 -22.48
CA PRO A 284 -10.84 3.37 -21.88
C PRO A 284 -10.75 3.32 -20.35
N PHE A 285 -11.48 4.22 -19.70
CA PHE A 285 -11.60 4.28 -18.26
C PHE A 285 -12.98 4.78 -17.85
N GLY A 286 -13.49 4.23 -16.76
CA GLY A 286 -14.70 4.70 -16.11
C GLY A 286 -14.69 4.32 -14.64
N PHE A 287 -15.67 4.82 -13.92
CA PHE A 287 -15.97 4.45 -12.54
C PHE A 287 -17.48 4.57 -12.30
N ARG A 288 -18.00 3.90 -11.27
CA ARG A 288 -19.38 4.04 -10.86
C ARG A 288 -19.48 4.88 -9.60
N ARG A 289 -20.58 5.60 -9.44
CA ARG A 289 -20.94 6.21 -8.15
C ARG A 289 -21.71 5.17 -7.33
N CYS A 290 -21.21 4.87 -6.14
CA CYS A 290 -21.81 3.89 -5.25
C CYS A 290 -22.38 4.57 -4.00
N ASN A 291 -23.30 3.90 -3.31
CA ASN A 291 -23.61 4.24 -1.92
C ASN A 291 -22.58 3.57 -0.97
N ARG A 292 -22.64 3.88 0.33
CA ARG A 292 -21.68 3.34 1.32
C ARG A 292 -22.07 1.98 1.91
N GLY A 293 -23.16 1.37 1.44
CA GLY A 293 -23.84 0.29 2.15
C GLY A 293 -24.52 0.79 3.43
N GLY A 294 -25.09 -0.13 4.20
CA GLY A 294 -25.79 0.15 5.45
C GLY A 294 -26.95 -0.81 5.69
N ASP A 295 -27.46 -0.86 6.91
CA ASP A 295 -28.58 -1.72 7.31
C ASP A 295 -28.37 -3.21 6.96
N GLY A 296 -27.13 -3.68 7.11
CA GLY A 296 -26.72 -5.05 6.79
C GLY A 296 -26.63 -5.36 5.29
N ARG A 297 -26.63 -4.34 4.42
CA ARG A 297 -26.50 -4.50 2.96
C ARG A 297 -25.17 -3.95 2.45
N ALA A 298 -24.58 -4.69 1.52
CA ALA A 298 -23.42 -4.26 0.78
C ALA A 298 -23.68 -2.99 -0.05
N PRO A 299 -22.64 -2.18 -0.34
CA PRO A 299 -22.71 -1.09 -1.31
C PRO A 299 -23.31 -1.49 -2.66
N ALA A 300 -24.13 -0.61 -3.22
CA ALA A 300 -24.67 -0.72 -4.57
C ALA A 300 -24.27 0.48 -5.42
N CYS A 301 -24.06 0.27 -6.72
CA CYS A 301 -23.56 1.29 -7.63
C CYS A 301 -24.52 1.58 -8.78
N GLY A 302 -24.43 2.80 -9.31
CA GLY A 302 -25.13 3.21 -10.51
C GLY A 302 -24.37 2.87 -11.80
N ASP A 303 -24.71 3.58 -12.87
CA ASP A 303 -24.10 3.42 -14.19
C ASP A 303 -22.63 3.85 -14.23
N VAL A 304 -21.90 3.37 -15.25
CA VAL A 304 -20.50 3.73 -15.48
C VAL A 304 -20.42 5.19 -15.98
N HIS A 305 -19.66 6.00 -15.25
CA HIS A 305 -19.21 7.32 -15.65
C HIS A 305 -17.86 7.21 -16.36
N GLY A 306 -17.89 7.25 -17.70
CA GLY A 306 -16.72 7.11 -18.55
C GLY A 306 -15.96 8.41 -18.81
N VAL A 307 -14.78 8.30 -19.41
CA VAL A 307 -13.93 9.43 -19.81
C VAL A 307 -14.23 9.98 -21.21
N VAL A 308 -15.22 9.42 -21.89
CA VAL A 308 -15.66 9.80 -23.25
C VAL A 308 -16.97 10.58 -23.20
N GLY A 309 -17.17 11.50 -24.15
CA GLY A 309 -18.34 12.38 -24.21
C GLY A 309 -18.19 13.64 -23.35
N ALA A 310 -19.13 14.57 -23.50
CA ALA A 310 -19.07 15.88 -22.84
C ALA A 310 -18.98 15.73 -21.30
N PRO A 311 -18.04 16.41 -20.63
CA PRO A 311 -17.92 16.35 -19.18
C PRO A 311 -19.14 17.02 -18.51
N ASP A 312 -19.60 16.46 -17.38
CA ASP A 312 -20.71 17.02 -16.58
C ASP A 312 -20.50 18.48 -16.16
N VAL A 313 -19.25 18.96 -16.13
CA VAL A 313 -18.91 20.34 -15.77
C VAL A 313 -17.74 20.85 -16.62
N GLU A 314 -17.88 22.04 -17.22
CA GLU A 314 -16.83 22.65 -18.06
C GLU A 314 -15.50 22.80 -17.32
N PRO A 315 -14.36 22.42 -17.89
CA PRO A 315 -13.06 22.51 -17.25
C PRO A 315 -12.57 23.95 -17.09
N VAL A 316 -12.41 24.37 -15.82
CA VAL A 316 -11.70 25.59 -15.44
C VAL A 316 -10.44 25.11 -14.73
N SER A 317 -9.33 25.05 -15.48
CA SER A 317 -8.01 24.70 -14.96
C SER A 317 -7.00 25.73 -15.42
N ARG A 318 -5.96 25.95 -14.60
CA ARG A 318 -4.83 26.82 -14.95
C ARG A 318 -3.87 26.14 -15.93
N LEU A 319 -3.95 24.81 -16.07
CA LEU A 319 -3.16 24.04 -17.03
C LEU A 319 -3.79 24.09 -18.43
N PRO A 320 -2.98 24.15 -19.50
CA PRO A 320 -3.49 24.29 -20.86
C PRO A 320 -4.03 22.98 -21.45
N GLY A 321 -5.03 23.09 -22.33
CA GLY A 321 -5.63 21.98 -23.10
C GLY A 321 -5.94 20.73 -22.30
N GLU A 322 -5.55 19.56 -22.81
CA GLU A 322 -5.86 18.26 -22.20
C GLU A 322 -5.37 18.13 -20.74
N LEU A 323 -4.21 18.70 -20.39
CA LEU A 323 -3.71 18.69 -19.01
C LEU A 323 -4.68 19.39 -18.06
N GLY A 324 -5.31 20.47 -18.51
CA GLY A 324 -6.34 21.15 -17.75
C GLY A 324 -7.56 20.29 -17.47
N VAL A 325 -8.03 19.55 -18.48
CA VAL A 325 -9.19 18.66 -18.40
C VAL A 325 -8.90 17.47 -17.48
N VAL A 326 -7.74 16.83 -17.66
CA VAL A 326 -7.28 15.69 -16.85
C VAL A 326 -7.09 16.09 -15.40
N GLN A 327 -6.43 17.22 -15.13
CA GLN A 327 -6.25 17.72 -13.77
C GLN A 327 -7.59 17.93 -13.06
N ARG A 328 -8.59 18.47 -13.76
CA ARG A 328 -9.93 18.65 -13.20
C ARG A 328 -10.60 17.30 -12.96
N PHE A 329 -10.50 16.37 -13.90
CA PHE A 329 -11.05 15.03 -13.75
C PHE A 329 -10.56 14.38 -12.46
N PHE A 330 -9.25 14.34 -12.22
CA PHE A 330 -8.71 13.81 -10.96
C PHE A 330 -9.24 14.56 -9.73
N LYS A 331 -9.18 15.91 -9.70
CA LYS A 331 -9.49 16.69 -8.49
C LYS A 331 -10.97 16.86 -8.17
N ARG A 332 -11.86 16.75 -9.17
CA ARG A 332 -13.27 17.14 -9.04
C ARG A 332 -14.27 16.09 -9.49
N THR A 333 -13.88 15.22 -10.43
CA THR A 333 -14.78 14.19 -10.94
C THR A 333 -14.52 12.87 -10.24
N LEU A 334 -13.26 12.42 -10.24
CA LEU A 334 -12.87 11.14 -9.67
C LEU A 334 -12.85 11.20 -8.14
N ALA A 335 -12.10 12.13 -7.54
CA ALA A 335 -11.99 12.29 -6.08
C ALA A 335 -13.32 12.57 -5.35
N TRP A 336 -14.36 12.99 -6.07
CA TRP A 336 -15.70 13.24 -5.52
C TRP A 336 -16.70 12.15 -5.91
N GLY A 337 -16.32 11.28 -6.84
CA GLY A 337 -17.18 10.28 -7.46
C GLY A 337 -16.98 8.87 -6.91
N VAL A 338 -15.83 8.59 -6.30
CA VAL A 338 -15.52 7.30 -5.68
C VAL A 338 -15.33 7.44 -4.17
N HIS A 339 -15.53 6.34 -3.47
CA HIS A 339 -15.24 6.23 -2.04
C HIS A 339 -15.06 4.75 -1.67
N THR A 340 -14.78 4.47 -0.40
CA THR A 340 -14.49 3.12 0.10
C THR A 340 -15.59 2.08 -0.15
N GLY A 341 -16.85 2.49 -0.33
CA GLY A 341 -17.95 1.62 -0.74
C GLY A 341 -17.76 0.98 -2.12
N ASN A 342 -17.04 1.62 -3.04
CA ASN A 342 -16.80 1.07 -4.38
C ASN A 342 -16.00 -0.25 -4.34
N GLY A 343 -15.00 -0.33 -3.45
CA GLY A 343 -14.20 -1.54 -3.26
C GLY A 343 -14.92 -2.65 -2.48
N ARG A 344 -15.98 -2.31 -1.73
CA ARG A 344 -16.70 -3.23 -0.84
C ARG A 344 -18.03 -3.74 -1.42
N THR A 345 -18.26 -3.58 -2.72
CA THR A 345 -19.45 -4.16 -3.37
C THR A 345 -19.48 -5.68 -3.19
N ALA A 346 -20.69 -6.24 -3.20
CA ALA A 346 -20.91 -7.67 -2.97
C ALA A 346 -20.16 -8.56 -3.99
N PHE A 347 -19.86 -9.78 -3.58
CA PHE A 347 -19.37 -10.84 -4.47
C PHE A 347 -20.46 -11.22 -5.48
N GLY A 348 -20.07 -11.46 -6.74
CA GLY A 348 -20.99 -11.86 -7.82
C GLY A 348 -21.89 -10.75 -8.37
N GLU A 349 -21.67 -9.48 -8.00
CA GLU A 349 -22.41 -8.34 -8.56
C GLU A 349 -21.68 -7.72 -9.76
N ASP A 350 -22.35 -7.70 -10.91
CA ASP A 350 -21.83 -7.16 -12.17
C ASP A 350 -21.81 -5.63 -12.19
N ALA A 351 -22.75 -4.98 -11.52
CA ALA A 351 -22.86 -3.52 -11.47
C ALA A 351 -21.85 -2.89 -10.49
N THR A 352 -20.57 -3.21 -10.65
CA THR A 352 -19.47 -2.80 -9.78
C THR A 352 -18.29 -2.29 -10.60
N ASP A 353 -17.27 -1.71 -9.95
CA ASP A 353 -16.01 -1.32 -10.61
C ASP A 353 -14.94 -2.41 -10.49
N PHE A 354 -15.13 -3.36 -9.57
CA PHE A 354 -14.16 -4.38 -9.23
C PHE A 354 -14.80 -5.78 -9.19
N TYR A 355 -14.06 -6.79 -9.63
CA TYR A 355 -14.44 -8.19 -9.50
C TYR A 355 -13.51 -8.90 -8.50
N PRO A 356 -14.02 -9.83 -7.69
CA PRO A 356 -13.19 -10.61 -6.79
C PRO A 356 -12.26 -11.54 -7.55
N VAL A 357 -11.02 -11.67 -7.09
CA VAL A 357 -10.01 -12.51 -7.73
C VAL A 357 -9.83 -13.83 -6.99
N GLU A 358 -9.43 -14.87 -7.71
CA GLU A 358 -9.04 -16.13 -7.09
C GLU A 358 -7.73 -15.97 -6.31
N LEU A 359 -7.64 -16.56 -5.11
CA LEU A 359 -6.44 -16.48 -4.27
C LEU A 359 -5.31 -17.36 -4.83
N THR A 360 -4.61 -16.79 -5.82
CA THR A 360 -3.45 -17.35 -6.52
C THR A 360 -2.38 -16.29 -6.68
N ARG A 361 -1.14 -16.67 -7.00
CA ARG A 361 -0.07 -15.70 -7.30
C ARG A 361 -0.46 -14.74 -8.43
N ARG A 362 -1.20 -15.22 -9.44
CA ARG A 362 -1.74 -14.40 -10.53
C ARG A 362 -2.82 -13.41 -10.07
N GLY A 363 -3.73 -13.86 -9.21
CA GLY A 363 -4.75 -13.01 -8.58
C GLY A 363 -4.18 -12.00 -7.60
N LEU A 364 -2.97 -12.22 -7.07
CA LEU A 364 -2.26 -11.28 -6.18
C LEU A 364 -1.26 -10.39 -6.92
N ARG A 365 -1.45 -10.16 -8.23
CA ARG A 365 -0.58 -9.29 -9.02
C ARG A 365 -0.67 -7.82 -8.58
N PRO A 366 0.41 -7.02 -8.75
CA PRO A 366 0.37 -5.59 -8.53
C PRO A 366 -0.79 -4.90 -9.27
N GLY A 367 -1.45 -3.95 -8.61
CA GLY A 367 -2.64 -3.24 -9.11
C GLY A 367 -3.98 -3.87 -8.71
N VAL A 368 -3.99 -5.09 -8.20
CA VAL A 368 -5.15 -5.66 -7.49
C VAL A 368 -5.32 -4.93 -6.17
N ILE A 369 -6.56 -4.62 -5.80
CA ILE A 369 -6.85 -3.94 -4.54
C ILE A 369 -7.13 -4.95 -3.44
N TYR A 370 -6.92 -4.57 -2.18
CA TYR A 370 -7.53 -5.22 -1.03
C TYR A 370 -8.53 -4.26 -0.41
N ALA A 371 -9.80 -4.64 -0.39
CA ALA A 371 -10.84 -3.91 0.33
C ALA A 371 -11.08 -4.57 1.69
N ASP A 372 -10.74 -3.88 2.78
CA ASP A 372 -11.06 -4.36 4.12
C ASP A 372 -12.56 -4.20 4.41
N PRO A 373 -13.13 -4.92 5.40
CA PRO A 373 -14.55 -4.86 5.74
C PRO A 373 -15.03 -3.47 6.22
N TYR A 374 -14.12 -2.59 6.62
CA TYR A 374 -14.39 -1.32 7.30
C TYR A 374 -13.98 -0.11 6.45
N GLY A 375 -13.68 -0.31 5.18
CA GLY A 375 -13.45 0.72 4.19
C GLY A 375 -11.99 1.10 3.94
N HIS A 376 -11.01 0.48 4.60
CA HIS A 376 -9.61 0.69 4.21
C HIS A 376 -9.34 -0.04 2.89
N ILE A 377 -8.85 0.68 1.88
CA ILE A 377 -8.44 0.10 0.60
C ILE A 377 -6.91 0.17 0.47
N PHE A 378 -6.30 -0.95 0.09
CA PHE A 378 -4.88 -1.03 -0.29
C PHE A 378 -4.77 -1.41 -1.76
N VAL A 379 -3.65 -1.09 -2.40
CA VAL A 379 -3.35 -1.56 -3.77
C VAL A 379 -2.07 -2.36 -3.74
N LEU A 380 -2.10 -3.62 -4.17
CA LEU A 380 -0.93 -4.48 -4.18
C LEU A 380 0.17 -3.87 -5.05
N ALA A 381 1.39 -3.85 -4.52
CA ALA A 381 2.56 -3.27 -5.15
C ALA A 381 3.55 -4.35 -5.60
N GLU A 382 3.80 -5.35 -4.76
CA GLU A 382 4.81 -6.37 -5.05
C GLU A 382 4.67 -7.61 -4.17
N LEU A 383 4.78 -8.79 -4.77
CA LEU A 383 4.99 -10.04 -4.04
C LEU A 383 6.46 -10.44 -4.15
N MET A 384 7.23 -10.20 -3.08
CA MET A 384 8.63 -10.61 -3.00
C MET A 384 8.73 -12.07 -2.57
N PRO A 385 9.51 -12.91 -3.27
CA PRO A 385 9.69 -14.29 -2.89
C PRO A 385 10.47 -14.41 -1.56
N PRO A 386 10.39 -15.58 -0.90
CA PRO A 386 11.30 -15.91 0.20
C PRO A 386 12.76 -15.84 -0.27
N GLN A 387 13.65 -15.31 0.56
CA GLN A 387 15.08 -15.17 0.24
C GLN A 387 15.94 -15.38 1.50
N GLY A 388 17.02 -16.15 1.40
CA GLY A 388 17.97 -16.34 2.52
C GLY A 388 17.34 -16.92 3.80
N GLY A 389 16.28 -17.73 3.66
CA GLY A 389 15.52 -18.26 4.79
C GLY A 389 14.60 -17.25 5.49
N GLN A 390 14.41 -16.05 4.94
CA GLN A 390 13.33 -15.14 5.31
C GLN A 390 12.08 -15.47 4.48
N PRO A 391 10.87 -15.32 5.05
CA PRO A 391 9.62 -15.54 4.33
C PRO A 391 9.43 -14.53 3.20
N GLY A 392 8.52 -14.84 2.28
CA GLY A 392 8.09 -13.87 1.28
C GLY A 392 7.37 -12.69 1.92
N VAL A 393 7.22 -11.61 1.16
CA VAL A 393 6.51 -10.41 1.63
C VAL A 393 5.58 -9.92 0.53
N LEU A 394 4.32 -9.71 0.88
CA LEU A 394 3.37 -9.02 0.02
C LEU A 394 3.30 -7.55 0.46
N TYR A 395 3.69 -6.65 -0.44
CA TYR A 395 3.61 -5.21 -0.24
C TYR A 395 2.38 -4.63 -0.94
N ALA A 396 1.79 -3.61 -0.32
CA ALA A 396 0.74 -2.80 -0.90
C ALA A 396 0.98 -1.31 -0.62
N ILE A 397 0.44 -0.43 -1.46
CA ILE A 397 0.38 0.99 -1.18
C ILE A 397 -0.90 1.38 -0.47
N ASP A 398 -0.76 2.37 0.41
CA ASP A 398 -1.82 2.93 1.22
C ASP A 398 -1.81 4.46 1.12
N GLY A 399 -2.89 5.02 0.58
CA GLY A 399 -3.14 6.45 0.57
C GLY A 399 -3.84 6.91 1.84
N GLN A 400 -3.33 7.93 2.51
CA GLN A 400 -3.94 8.47 3.72
C GLN A 400 -4.88 9.64 3.39
N PRO A 401 -5.84 9.97 4.28
CA PRO A 401 -6.73 11.13 4.09
C PRO A 401 -6.00 12.49 3.95
N ASP A 402 -4.76 12.60 4.46
CA ASP A 402 -3.92 13.78 4.25
C ASP A 402 -3.23 13.80 2.86
N GLY A 403 -3.46 12.78 2.04
CA GLY A 403 -2.91 12.60 0.70
C GLY A 403 -1.53 11.94 0.66
N SER A 404 -0.93 11.61 1.82
CA SER A 404 0.34 10.89 1.86
C SER A 404 0.20 9.46 1.34
N ILE A 405 1.25 8.95 0.70
CA ILE A 405 1.30 7.58 0.15
C ILE A 405 2.39 6.82 0.91
N THR A 406 2.05 5.64 1.41
CA THR A 406 3.01 4.76 2.11
C THR A 406 2.98 3.35 1.56
N ARG A 407 4.11 2.64 1.62
CA ARG A 407 4.19 1.20 1.32
C ARG A 407 4.07 0.41 2.62
N LYS A 408 3.16 -0.57 2.64
CA LYS A 408 2.87 -1.41 3.82
C LYS A 408 3.02 -2.89 3.48
N ARG A 409 3.38 -3.67 4.50
CA ARG A 409 3.42 -5.14 4.44
C ARG A 409 2.05 -5.72 4.76
N PHE A 410 1.69 -6.77 4.05
CA PHE A 410 0.57 -7.64 4.40
C PHE A 410 0.82 -8.28 5.77
N TRP A 411 -0.12 -8.07 6.68
CA TRP A 411 -0.19 -8.77 7.95
C TRP A 411 -1.60 -8.64 8.53
N GLU A 412 -2.00 -9.58 9.39
CA GLU A 412 -3.39 -9.78 9.83
C GLU A 412 -4.04 -8.54 10.48
N GLY A 413 -3.30 -7.72 11.23
CA GLY A 413 -3.86 -6.51 11.82
C GLY A 413 -3.85 -5.27 10.92
N ASN A 414 -3.23 -5.29 9.74
CA ASN A 414 -3.41 -4.22 8.74
C ASN A 414 -4.45 -4.62 7.68
N PHE A 415 -4.47 -5.89 7.28
CA PHE A 415 -5.34 -6.43 6.24
C PHE A 415 -6.47 -7.22 6.87
N LEU A 416 -7.38 -6.49 7.52
CA LEU A 416 -8.48 -7.09 8.27
C LEU A 416 -9.39 -7.90 7.34
N TRP A 417 -9.74 -9.11 7.75
CA TRP A 417 -10.63 -10.00 7.01
C TRP A 417 -11.91 -10.30 7.78
N ASN A 418 -13.05 -10.19 7.10
CA ASN A 418 -14.34 -10.67 7.60
C ASN A 418 -15.25 -11.03 6.41
N PRO A 419 -15.72 -12.29 6.31
CA PRO A 419 -16.56 -12.73 5.21
C PRO A 419 -18.03 -12.31 5.37
N ASP A 420 -18.43 -11.66 6.48
CA ASP A 420 -19.80 -11.21 6.73
C ASP A 420 -20.29 -10.25 5.62
N PRO A 421 -21.26 -10.66 4.79
CA PRO A 421 -21.77 -9.84 3.70
C PRO A 421 -22.39 -8.50 4.16
N ALA A 422 -22.78 -8.39 5.43
CA ALA A 422 -23.28 -7.15 6.01
C ALA A 422 -22.23 -6.04 6.05
N LEU A 423 -20.94 -6.39 6.00
CA LEU A 423 -19.81 -5.46 5.94
C LEU A 423 -19.41 -5.10 4.50
N GLY A 424 -20.10 -5.69 3.51
CA GLY A 424 -19.73 -5.63 2.09
C GLY A 424 -18.86 -6.80 1.67
N GLY A 425 -18.47 -6.84 0.41
CA GLY A 425 -17.54 -7.83 -0.12
C GLY A 425 -16.10 -7.44 0.17
N SER A 426 -15.53 -7.90 1.29
CA SER A 426 -14.11 -7.75 1.64
C SER A 426 -13.21 -8.61 0.75
N GLY A 427 -11.95 -8.22 0.57
CA GLY A 427 -10.93 -9.08 -0.04
C GLY A 427 -10.19 -8.49 -1.23
N PHE A 428 -9.46 -9.36 -1.91
CA PHE A 428 -8.71 -9.01 -3.11
C PHE A 428 -9.64 -8.87 -4.32
N LYS A 429 -9.52 -7.77 -5.06
CA LYS A 429 -10.34 -7.49 -6.23
C LYS A 429 -9.54 -6.83 -7.36
N GLY A 430 -9.79 -7.26 -8.59
CA GLY A 430 -9.27 -6.65 -9.81
C GLY A 430 -10.22 -5.58 -10.33
N PHE A 431 -9.69 -4.57 -11.03
CA PHE A 431 -10.53 -3.63 -11.79
C PHE A 431 -11.27 -4.37 -12.89
N ARG A 432 -12.58 -4.20 -12.98
CA ARG A 432 -13.33 -4.68 -14.14
C ARG A 432 -12.75 -4.06 -15.41
N PRO A 433 -12.39 -4.86 -16.42
CA PRO A 433 -11.86 -4.30 -17.65
C PRO A 433 -12.91 -3.41 -18.32
N HIS A 434 -12.43 -2.32 -18.93
CA HIS A 434 -13.27 -1.39 -19.66
C HIS A 434 -13.08 -1.56 -21.16
N ARG A 435 -14.16 -1.41 -21.92
CA ARG A 435 -14.12 -1.32 -23.39
C ARG A 435 -14.98 -0.17 -23.88
N LEU A 436 -14.73 0.26 -25.11
CA LEU A 436 -15.62 1.17 -25.83
C LEU A 436 -16.77 0.36 -26.43
N GLY A 437 -17.99 0.64 -26.01
CA GLY A 437 -19.20 0.02 -26.54
C GLY A 437 -19.52 0.48 -27.97
N PRO A 438 -20.42 -0.22 -28.67
CA PRO A 438 -20.83 0.16 -30.04
C PRO A 438 -21.47 1.55 -30.14
N ASP A 439 -22.03 2.05 -29.04
CA ASP A 439 -22.62 3.38 -28.90
C ASP A 439 -21.59 4.47 -28.55
N GLY A 440 -20.31 4.11 -28.47
CA GLY A 440 -19.22 5.02 -28.12
C GLY A 440 -19.11 5.33 -26.62
N ARG A 441 -19.84 4.63 -25.74
CA ARG A 441 -19.74 4.78 -24.29
C ARG A 441 -18.75 3.78 -23.69
N ILE A 442 -18.23 4.09 -22.49
CA ILE A 442 -17.43 3.12 -21.74
C ILE A 442 -18.35 2.09 -21.08
N VAL A 443 -18.02 0.82 -21.25
CA VAL A 443 -18.70 -0.32 -20.63
C VAL A 443 -17.67 -1.11 -19.82
N ALA A 444 -18.03 -1.51 -18.61
CA ALA A 444 -17.27 -2.46 -17.79
C ALA A 444 -17.76 -3.88 -18.07
N LEU A 445 -16.85 -4.84 -18.17
CA LEU A 445 -17.18 -6.25 -18.44
C LEU A 445 -17.91 -6.89 -17.26
N SER A 446 -18.91 -7.74 -17.55
CA SER A 446 -19.56 -8.61 -16.55
C SER A 446 -18.68 -9.78 -16.15
N ASP A 447 -19.04 -10.50 -15.08
CA ASP A 447 -18.33 -11.71 -14.65
C ASP A 447 -18.27 -12.76 -15.76
N ALA A 448 -19.39 -12.99 -16.46
CA ALA A 448 -19.45 -13.91 -17.58
C ALA A 448 -18.56 -13.50 -18.77
N GLU A 449 -18.42 -12.19 -19.03
CA GLU A 449 -17.51 -11.69 -20.07
C GLU A 449 -16.04 -11.83 -19.66
N ILE A 450 -15.72 -11.61 -18.37
CA ILE A 450 -14.38 -11.80 -17.82
C ILE A 450 -13.97 -13.28 -17.91
N GLU A 451 -14.85 -14.20 -17.53
CA GLU A 451 -14.59 -15.65 -17.61
C GLU A 451 -14.40 -16.13 -19.06
N ALA A 452 -15.11 -15.53 -20.01
CA ALA A 452 -14.99 -15.86 -21.43
C ALA A 452 -13.71 -15.32 -22.09
N GLU A 453 -12.97 -14.43 -21.42
CA GLU A 453 -11.76 -13.80 -21.92
C GLU A 453 -10.53 -14.32 -21.15
N PRO A 454 -9.77 -15.28 -21.71
CA PRO A 454 -8.64 -15.93 -21.02
C PRO A 454 -7.58 -14.95 -20.47
N GLY A 455 -7.50 -13.75 -21.07
CA GLY A 455 -6.62 -12.67 -20.63
C GLY A 455 -6.90 -12.15 -19.20
N TYR A 456 -8.13 -12.30 -18.72
CA TYR A 456 -8.61 -11.87 -17.40
C TYR A 456 -8.96 -13.05 -16.48
N GLY A 457 -8.51 -14.27 -16.77
CA GLY A 457 -8.89 -15.52 -16.09
C GLY A 457 -8.44 -15.67 -14.63
N ASP A 458 -8.59 -14.63 -13.82
CA ASP A 458 -8.31 -14.59 -12.40
C ASP A 458 -9.53 -14.24 -11.55
N LEU A 459 -10.74 -14.21 -12.12
CA LEU A 459 -11.99 -14.08 -11.38
C LEU A 459 -12.18 -15.28 -10.45
N GLY A 460 -12.57 -15.03 -9.19
CA GLY A 460 -12.81 -16.08 -8.21
C GLY A 460 -13.64 -15.61 -7.02
N LEU A 461 -14.62 -16.42 -6.62
CA LEU A 461 -15.52 -16.14 -5.49
C LEU A 461 -15.11 -16.85 -4.18
N SER A 462 -14.11 -17.74 -4.24
CA SER A 462 -13.72 -18.64 -3.15
C SER A 462 -13.33 -17.91 -1.86
N GLN A 463 -12.85 -16.66 -1.97
CA GLN A 463 -12.56 -15.81 -0.83
C GLN A 463 -13.74 -15.70 0.14
N ALA A 464 -14.98 -15.55 -0.36
CA ALA A 464 -16.17 -15.35 0.47
C ALA A 464 -16.53 -16.54 1.38
N GLU A 465 -15.95 -17.72 1.11
CA GLU A 465 -16.19 -18.95 1.88
C GLU A 465 -15.18 -19.14 3.02
N LEU A 466 -14.15 -18.29 3.10
CA LEU A 466 -13.07 -18.40 4.08
C LEU A 466 -13.40 -17.63 5.36
N ASP A 467 -13.31 -18.31 6.51
CA ASP A 467 -13.18 -17.61 7.78
C ASP A 467 -11.80 -16.94 7.90
N ALA A 468 -11.61 -16.11 8.94
CA ALA A 468 -10.36 -15.36 9.11
C ALA A 468 -9.12 -16.26 9.23
N PRO A 469 -9.12 -17.33 10.07
CA PRO A 469 -8.00 -18.26 10.11
C PRO A 469 -7.67 -18.88 8.74
N ALA A 470 -8.67 -19.39 8.01
CA ALA A 470 -8.45 -20.03 6.72
C ALA A 470 -7.95 -19.05 5.65
N PHE A 471 -8.46 -17.81 5.65
CA PHE A 471 -7.98 -16.75 4.77
C PHE A 471 -6.50 -16.43 4.99
N TYR A 472 -6.10 -16.20 6.25
CA TYR A 472 -4.70 -15.88 6.55
C TYR A 472 -3.78 -17.07 6.33
N ASP A 473 -4.19 -18.30 6.66
CA ASP A 473 -3.41 -19.52 6.38
C ASP A 473 -3.22 -19.73 4.87
N ARG A 474 -4.22 -19.38 4.04
CA ARG A 474 -4.11 -19.40 2.57
C ARG A 474 -3.15 -18.34 2.06
N MET A 475 -3.24 -17.11 2.55
CA MET A 475 -2.35 -16.01 2.16
C MET A 475 -0.90 -16.28 2.53
N ASP A 476 -0.67 -16.77 3.73
CA ASP A 476 0.62 -17.24 4.22
C ASP A 476 1.31 -18.22 3.26
N GLY A 477 0.56 -19.23 2.77
CA GLY A 477 1.07 -20.23 1.83
C GLY A 477 1.32 -19.68 0.42
N LEU A 478 0.61 -18.64 0.00
CA LEU A 478 0.85 -17.95 -1.27
C LEU A 478 2.07 -17.03 -1.21
N ILE A 479 2.24 -16.36 -0.06
CA ILE A 479 3.33 -15.42 0.19
C ILE A 479 4.65 -16.16 0.40
N THR A 480 4.61 -17.22 1.22
CA THR A 480 5.76 -18.07 1.51
C THR A 480 5.44 -19.52 1.18
N PRO A 481 5.61 -19.93 -0.10
CA PRO A 481 5.36 -21.31 -0.51
C PRO A 481 6.28 -22.31 0.19
N GLY A 482 5.79 -23.54 0.35
CA GLY A 482 6.55 -24.64 0.93
C GLY A 482 6.51 -24.71 2.46
N VAL A 483 7.50 -25.39 3.03
CA VAL A 483 7.63 -25.59 4.47
C VAL A 483 8.31 -24.38 5.11
N ARG A 484 7.71 -23.87 6.18
CA ARG A 484 8.14 -22.67 6.90
C ARG A 484 8.71 -23.02 8.26
N ASP A 485 9.69 -22.25 8.71
CA ASP A 485 10.22 -22.35 10.07
C ASP A 485 9.23 -21.70 11.05
N PRO A 486 8.57 -22.49 11.94
CA PRO A 486 7.59 -21.95 12.87
C PRO A 486 8.21 -21.01 13.90
N VAL A 487 9.49 -21.16 14.25
CA VAL A 487 10.16 -20.28 15.22
C VAL A 487 10.41 -18.91 14.61
N ARG A 488 10.95 -18.85 13.39
CA ARG A 488 11.16 -17.58 12.69
C ARG A 488 9.86 -16.84 12.41
N ALA A 489 8.82 -17.56 12.00
CA ALA A 489 7.51 -16.94 11.76
C ALA A 489 6.89 -16.37 13.06
N GLN A 490 7.15 -17.00 14.22
CA GLN A 490 6.74 -16.46 15.52
C GLN A 490 7.53 -15.20 15.90
N GLU A 491 8.85 -15.19 15.66
CA GLU A 491 9.69 -14.00 15.86
C GLU A 491 9.15 -12.79 15.06
N GLU A 492 8.75 -13.00 13.80
CA GLU A 492 8.17 -11.96 12.97
C GLU A 492 6.80 -11.47 13.47
N ALA A 493 5.95 -12.38 13.97
CA ALA A 493 4.67 -12.00 14.57
C ALA A 493 4.87 -11.12 15.81
N ILE A 494 5.87 -11.43 16.65
CA ILE A 494 6.20 -10.63 17.84
C ILE A 494 6.83 -9.29 17.44
N GLN A 495 7.67 -9.26 16.40
CA GLN A 495 8.21 -8.02 15.85
C GLN A 495 7.10 -7.12 15.29
N ALA A 496 6.10 -7.68 14.61
CA ALA A 496 4.94 -6.92 14.13
C ALA A 496 4.07 -6.36 15.28
N LEU A 497 3.95 -7.09 16.39
CA LEU A 497 3.32 -6.60 17.63
C LEU A 497 4.11 -5.40 18.21
N TYR A 498 5.45 -5.50 18.26
CA TYR A 498 6.31 -4.41 18.70
C TYR A 498 6.15 -3.14 17.86
N GLU A 499 6.16 -3.28 16.53
CA GLU A 499 5.93 -2.18 15.60
C GLU A 499 4.55 -1.55 15.81
N SER A 500 3.50 -2.37 15.99
CA SER A 500 2.14 -1.91 16.27
C SER A 500 2.05 -1.10 17.56
N ALA A 501 2.76 -1.52 18.61
CA ALA A 501 2.85 -0.78 19.87
C ALA A 501 3.54 0.58 19.68
N LYS A 502 4.66 0.64 18.95
CA LYS A 502 5.37 1.90 18.65
C LYS A 502 4.51 2.89 17.88
N VAL A 503 3.75 2.42 16.88
CA VAL A 503 2.83 3.30 16.13
C VAL A 503 1.76 3.90 17.07
N ARG A 504 1.27 3.11 18.02
CA ARG A 504 0.31 3.59 19.02
C ARG A 504 0.92 4.62 19.97
N VAL A 505 2.21 4.55 20.30
CA VAL A 505 2.90 5.60 21.08
C VAL A 505 2.74 6.96 20.41
N THR A 506 2.95 7.04 19.11
CA THR A 506 2.76 8.28 18.33
C THR A 506 1.30 8.76 18.41
N SER A 507 0.32 7.86 18.24
CA SER A 507 -1.10 8.24 18.31
C SER A 507 -1.53 8.76 19.70
N VAL A 508 -1.05 8.15 20.78
CA VAL A 508 -1.31 8.62 22.14
C VAL A 508 -0.64 9.98 22.37
N THR A 509 0.60 10.13 21.91
CA THR A 509 1.37 11.39 22.03
C THR A 509 0.68 12.55 21.32
N ASN A 510 0.14 12.34 20.12
CA ASN A 510 -0.63 13.36 19.39
C ASN A 510 -1.83 13.88 20.20
N GLY A 511 -2.53 12.98 20.91
CA GLY A 511 -3.60 13.35 21.82
C GLY A 511 -3.10 14.17 23.01
N GLU A 512 -1.98 13.79 23.63
CA GLU A 512 -1.40 14.57 24.73
C GLU A 512 -0.94 15.95 24.29
N GLU A 513 -0.35 16.09 23.11
CA GLU A 513 0.03 17.39 22.56
C GLU A 513 -1.17 18.32 22.34
N HIS A 514 -2.32 17.77 21.95
CA HIS A 514 -3.56 18.55 21.83
C HIS A 514 -3.97 19.15 23.17
N PHE A 515 -3.98 18.35 24.24
CA PHE A 515 -4.33 18.84 25.58
C PHE A 515 -3.26 19.77 26.17
N ALA A 516 -1.97 19.54 25.89
CA ALA A 516 -0.90 20.44 26.30
C ALA A 516 -1.05 21.85 25.67
N LYS A 517 -1.65 21.94 24.48
CA LYS A 517 -1.98 23.19 23.78
C LYS A 517 -3.32 23.82 24.23
N GLY A 518 -3.94 23.30 25.29
CA GLY A 518 -5.20 23.83 25.83
C GLY A 518 -6.47 23.23 25.23
N GLY A 519 -6.38 22.02 24.65
CA GLY A 519 -7.53 21.27 24.14
C GLY A 519 -8.61 21.03 25.20
N SER A 520 -9.88 21.13 24.81
CA SER A 520 -11.03 20.83 25.67
C SER A 520 -11.41 19.35 25.60
N VAL A 521 -12.35 18.92 26.45
CA VAL A 521 -12.92 17.57 26.40
C VAL A 521 -13.45 17.29 24.99
N ILE A 522 -13.02 16.17 24.42
CA ILE A 522 -13.42 15.71 23.09
C ILE A 522 -14.69 14.87 23.24
N ALA A 523 -15.75 15.22 22.52
CA ALA A 523 -16.97 14.42 22.51
C ALA A 523 -16.72 13.03 21.89
N MET A 524 -17.26 11.99 22.52
CA MET A 524 -17.23 10.63 21.98
C MET A 524 -18.45 10.41 21.09
N PRO A 525 -18.27 9.99 19.82
CA PRO A 525 -19.37 9.64 18.92
C PRO A 525 -20.25 8.50 19.45
N ASP A 526 -21.37 8.25 18.77
CA ASP A 526 -22.29 7.15 19.07
C ASP A 526 -22.08 5.97 18.11
N GLY A 527 -22.29 4.76 18.64
CA GLY A 527 -22.34 3.53 17.85
C GLY A 527 -21.07 3.28 17.04
N PHE A 528 -21.28 2.89 15.77
CA PHE A 528 -20.20 2.64 14.81
C PHE A 528 -19.33 3.87 14.53
N GLU A 529 -19.83 5.10 14.75
CA GLU A 529 -19.11 6.34 14.39
C GLU A 529 -17.83 6.52 15.20
N ILE A 530 -17.65 5.80 16.32
CA ILE A 530 -16.37 5.81 17.03
C ILE A 530 -15.20 5.36 16.14
N PHE A 531 -15.48 4.56 15.08
CA PHE A 531 -14.50 4.06 14.12
C PHE A 531 -14.48 4.84 12.79
N GLU A 532 -15.52 5.63 12.50
CA GLU A 532 -15.75 6.26 11.19
C GLU A 532 -16.28 7.69 11.31
N THR A 533 -15.56 8.54 12.04
CA THR A 533 -15.93 9.96 12.20
C THR A 533 -14.84 10.90 11.65
N THR A 534 -15.00 12.19 11.87
CA THR A 534 -14.01 13.21 11.52
C THR A 534 -13.78 14.15 12.69
N GLY A 535 -12.77 15.01 12.59
CA GLY A 535 -12.46 16.00 13.61
C GLY A 535 -11.65 15.45 14.78
N SER A 536 -11.76 16.07 15.95
CA SER A 536 -10.86 15.81 17.09
C SER A 536 -10.90 14.36 17.59
N TRP A 537 -12.06 13.69 17.55
CA TRP A 537 -12.13 12.28 17.92
C TRP A 537 -11.29 11.42 16.97
N GLU A 538 -11.47 11.57 15.66
CA GLU A 538 -10.68 10.87 14.64
C GLU A 538 -9.18 11.14 14.79
N ASN A 539 -8.81 12.40 15.07
CA ASN A 539 -7.41 12.81 15.15
C ASN A 539 -6.66 12.29 16.39
N PHE A 540 -7.35 12.06 17.51
CA PHE A 540 -6.69 11.85 18.82
C PHE A 540 -7.12 10.57 19.56
N SER A 541 -8.29 10.01 19.25
CA SER A 541 -8.70 8.70 19.76
C SER A 541 -7.99 7.57 19.03
N THR A 542 -8.06 6.35 19.57
CA THR A 542 -7.40 5.19 18.95
C THR A 542 -8.25 3.92 18.78
N PRO A 543 -9.60 3.95 18.66
CA PRO A 543 -10.41 2.71 18.69
C PRO A 543 -10.04 1.72 17.59
N ALA A 544 -9.91 2.19 16.34
CA ALA A 544 -9.48 1.34 15.23
C ALA A 544 -8.04 0.78 15.40
N ARG A 545 -7.16 1.54 16.07
CA ARG A 545 -5.76 1.15 16.32
C ARG A 545 -5.67 0.15 17.46
N ASP A 546 -6.42 0.37 18.54
CA ASP A 546 -6.46 -0.49 19.73
C ASP A 546 -7.06 -1.85 19.37
N LEU A 547 -8.08 -1.89 18.49
CA LEU A 547 -8.60 -3.15 17.95
C LEU A 547 -7.53 -3.94 17.18
N ARG A 548 -6.73 -3.26 16.34
CA ARG A 548 -5.62 -3.89 15.60
C ARG A 548 -4.49 -4.35 16.52
N LEU A 549 -4.24 -3.61 17.59
CA LEU A 549 -3.27 -4.00 18.62
C LEU A 549 -3.73 -5.25 19.37
N LEU A 550 -5.02 -5.36 19.70
CA LEU A 550 -5.60 -6.57 20.29
C LEU A 550 -5.46 -7.77 19.36
N ILE A 551 -5.73 -7.59 18.06
CA ILE A 551 -5.47 -8.63 17.05
C ILE A 551 -3.99 -9.02 17.03
N ALA A 552 -3.06 -8.06 17.05
CA ALA A 552 -1.62 -8.32 17.10
C ALA A 552 -1.23 -9.18 18.31
N ILE A 553 -1.82 -8.88 19.47
CA ILE A 553 -1.63 -9.66 20.71
C ILE A 553 -2.15 -11.08 20.52
N ASP A 554 -3.33 -11.26 19.91
CA ASP A 554 -3.90 -12.60 19.69
C ASP A 554 -3.05 -13.44 18.73
N VAL A 555 -2.53 -12.82 17.66
CA VAL A 555 -1.63 -13.52 16.71
C VAL A 555 -0.35 -13.96 17.43
N ALA A 556 0.29 -13.06 18.19
CA ALA A 556 1.53 -13.37 18.90
C ALA A 556 1.34 -14.42 20.01
N THR A 557 0.21 -14.37 20.73
CA THR A 557 -0.07 -15.29 21.84
C THR A 557 -0.68 -16.62 21.41
N GLY A 558 -1.37 -16.65 20.26
CA GLY A 558 -2.04 -17.82 19.70
C GLY A 558 -1.27 -18.51 18.56
N PHE A 559 0.00 -18.17 18.33
CA PHE A 559 0.78 -18.68 17.21
C PHE A 559 0.86 -20.22 17.17
N GLU A 560 0.89 -20.89 18.32
CA GLU A 560 0.90 -22.36 18.38
C GLU A 560 -0.36 -22.97 17.75
N ALA A 561 -1.52 -22.34 17.94
CA ALA A 561 -2.77 -22.79 17.34
C ALA A 561 -2.72 -22.65 15.80
N LYS A 562 -2.02 -21.64 15.27
CA LYS A 562 -1.77 -21.48 13.83
C LYS A 562 -0.93 -22.62 13.27
N VAL A 563 0.10 -23.06 14.02
CA VAL A 563 0.93 -24.22 13.64
C VAL A 563 0.11 -25.51 13.64
N GLU A 564 -0.75 -25.69 14.64
CA GLU A 564 -1.57 -26.90 14.81
C GLU A 564 -2.68 -27.06 13.78
N ARG A 565 -3.27 -25.96 13.30
CA ARG A 565 -4.29 -26.00 12.24
C ARG A 565 -3.71 -26.40 10.88
N ASN A 566 -2.44 -26.10 10.61
CA ASN A 566 -1.80 -26.36 9.32
C ASN A 566 -0.40 -26.98 9.47
N PRO A 567 -0.26 -28.17 10.09
CA PRO A 567 1.04 -28.75 10.46
C PRO A 567 1.94 -29.03 9.25
N ALA A 568 1.35 -29.34 8.09
CA ALA A 568 2.07 -29.60 6.86
C ALA A 568 2.86 -28.38 6.38
N ALA A 569 2.32 -27.17 6.53
CA ALA A 569 3.00 -25.94 6.13
C ALA A 569 4.21 -25.59 7.03
N TRP A 570 4.35 -26.26 8.16
CA TRP A 570 5.42 -26.06 9.15
C TRP A 570 6.36 -27.27 9.27
N GLY A 571 6.19 -28.27 8.40
CA GLY A 571 7.04 -29.47 8.40
C GLY A 571 6.87 -30.36 9.63
N VAL A 572 5.73 -30.27 10.32
CA VAL A 572 5.46 -31.03 11.54
C VAL A 572 4.96 -32.43 11.16
N GLU A 573 5.77 -33.46 11.41
CA GLU A 573 5.32 -34.85 11.25
C GLU A 573 4.33 -35.26 12.35
N ALA A 574 3.37 -36.11 11.99
CA ALA A 574 2.26 -36.52 12.86
C ALA A 574 2.69 -37.28 14.13
N ALA A 575 3.89 -37.83 14.19
CA ALA A 575 4.37 -38.65 15.31
C ALA A 575 5.24 -37.85 16.30
N GLY A 576 4.65 -37.41 17.41
CA GLY A 576 5.37 -36.96 18.63
C GLY A 576 6.08 -35.60 18.59
N GLY A 577 6.48 -35.10 17.40
CA GLY A 577 7.19 -33.83 17.23
C GLY A 577 6.36 -32.59 17.57
N ALA A 578 5.03 -32.65 17.41
CA ALA A 578 4.13 -31.53 17.65
C ALA A 578 4.13 -31.04 19.11
N ALA A 579 4.22 -31.96 20.08
CA ALA A 579 4.23 -31.59 21.50
C ALA A 579 5.53 -30.85 21.89
N LYS A 580 6.69 -31.35 21.44
CA LYS A 580 7.99 -30.72 21.67
C LYS A 580 8.08 -29.37 20.96
N LEU A 581 7.56 -29.27 19.73
CA LEU A 581 7.51 -28.00 19.01
C LEU A 581 6.61 -26.98 19.72
N ARG A 582 5.43 -27.38 20.19
CA ARG A 582 4.53 -26.50 20.96
C ARG A 582 5.21 -25.96 22.21
N GLU A 583 5.92 -26.80 22.95
CA GLU A 583 6.69 -26.38 24.14
C GLU A 583 7.81 -25.40 23.77
N ARG A 584 8.55 -25.69 22.68
CA ARG A 584 9.58 -24.79 22.16
C ARG A 584 9.00 -23.42 21.77
N LEU A 585 7.88 -23.40 21.04
CA LEU A 585 7.21 -22.16 20.63
C LEU A 585 6.76 -21.34 21.83
N ARG A 586 6.19 -21.97 22.87
CA ARG A 586 5.84 -21.30 24.13
C ARG A 586 7.05 -20.67 24.80
N SER A 587 8.10 -21.47 25.01
CA SER A 587 9.32 -20.99 25.65
C SER A 587 9.93 -19.81 24.88
N GLU A 588 9.92 -19.88 23.55
CA GLU A 588 10.48 -18.83 22.70
C GLU A 588 9.59 -17.58 22.69
N ARG A 589 8.27 -17.73 22.67
CA ARG A 589 7.32 -16.60 22.77
C ARG A 589 7.56 -15.86 24.08
N ASP A 590 7.59 -16.59 25.19
CA ASP A 590 7.73 -16.00 26.51
C ASP A 590 9.11 -15.31 26.66
N ARG A 591 10.17 -15.89 26.08
CA ARG A 591 11.49 -15.26 25.98
C ARG A 591 11.45 -13.94 25.20
N LEU A 592 10.85 -13.94 24.01
CA LEU A 592 10.80 -12.76 23.13
C LEU A 592 9.90 -11.66 23.70
N LEU A 593 8.75 -11.99 24.28
CA LEU A 593 7.87 -11.01 24.93
C LEU A 593 8.54 -10.32 26.12
N ALA A 594 9.40 -11.04 26.83
CA ALA A 594 10.18 -10.52 27.96
C ALA A 594 11.49 -9.83 27.53
N ASP A 595 11.87 -9.88 26.24
CA ASP A 595 13.13 -9.32 25.76
C ASP A 595 13.15 -7.79 25.95
N PRO A 596 14.08 -7.24 26.75
CA PRO A 596 14.19 -5.81 26.94
C PRO A 596 14.43 -5.05 25.63
N SER A 597 15.02 -5.64 24.58
CA SER A 597 15.21 -4.95 23.29
C SER A 597 13.90 -4.70 22.54
N LEU A 598 12.85 -5.46 22.87
CA LEU A 598 11.50 -5.30 22.31
C LEU A 598 10.57 -4.50 23.24
N ALA A 599 11.13 -3.84 24.26
CA ALA A 599 10.38 -2.87 25.05
C ALA A 599 10.25 -1.52 24.32
N PHE A 600 9.18 -0.80 24.61
CA PHE A 600 8.92 0.54 24.11
C PHE A 600 8.66 1.49 25.28
N GLU A 601 8.69 2.79 24.98
CA GLU A 601 8.59 3.85 25.98
C GLU A 601 7.48 4.83 25.58
N TYR A 602 6.77 5.34 26.59
CA TYR A 602 5.79 6.41 26.40
C TYR A 602 5.94 7.47 27.50
N SER A 603 5.49 8.70 27.21
CA SER A 603 5.53 9.81 28.16
C SER A 603 4.30 9.80 29.07
N ARG A 604 4.53 9.82 30.38
CA ARG A 604 3.49 9.95 31.40
C ARG A 604 2.96 11.38 31.46
N SER A 605 1.87 11.57 32.20
CA SER A 605 1.20 12.86 32.41
C SER A 605 2.10 13.93 33.04
N ASP A 606 3.17 13.55 33.74
CA ASP A 606 4.15 14.47 34.33
C ASP A 606 5.37 14.73 33.43
N GLY A 607 5.37 14.20 32.20
CA GLY A 607 6.45 14.30 31.23
C GLY A 607 7.58 13.29 31.42
N SER A 608 7.55 12.47 32.48
CA SER A 608 8.55 11.42 32.66
C SER A 608 8.27 10.22 31.77
N THR A 609 9.33 9.55 31.33
CA THR A 609 9.24 8.36 30.47
C THR A 609 8.91 7.12 31.30
N TRP A 610 8.02 6.27 30.78
CA TRP A 610 7.72 4.95 31.32
C TRP A 610 8.00 3.88 30.27
N ARG A 611 8.71 2.82 30.68
CA ARG A 611 9.08 1.70 29.82
C ARG A 611 8.10 0.54 30.00
N LEU A 612 7.67 -0.06 28.90
CA LEU A 612 6.81 -1.24 28.86
C LEU A 612 7.42 -2.33 27.97
N THR A 613 7.45 -3.55 28.49
CA THR A 613 7.76 -4.77 27.72
C THR A 613 6.54 -5.24 26.93
N LEU A 614 6.75 -6.12 25.95
CA LEU A 614 5.62 -6.76 25.26
C LEU A 614 4.88 -7.75 26.17
N ALA A 615 5.56 -8.38 27.12
CA ALA A 615 4.91 -9.22 28.13
C ALA A 615 3.88 -8.43 28.96
N GLU A 616 4.27 -7.23 29.44
CA GLU A 616 3.33 -6.34 30.15
C GLU A 616 2.22 -5.83 29.23
N LEU A 617 2.53 -5.54 27.97
CA LEU A 617 1.52 -5.16 26.98
C LEU A 617 0.45 -6.27 26.80
N VAL A 618 0.89 -7.52 26.67
CA VAL A 618 0.02 -8.69 26.53
C VAL A 618 -0.83 -8.89 27.79
N GLU A 619 -0.24 -8.77 28.99
CA GLU A 619 -0.98 -8.87 30.26
C GLU A 619 -2.10 -7.80 30.35
N ARG A 620 -1.85 -6.62 29.76
CA ARG A 620 -2.80 -5.50 29.76
C ARG A 620 -3.85 -5.56 28.65
N ALA A 621 -3.89 -6.62 27.82
CA ALA A 621 -4.83 -6.73 26.70
C ALA A 621 -6.29 -6.39 27.07
N PRO A 622 -6.87 -6.90 28.18
CA PRO A 622 -8.25 -6.56 28.55
C PRO A 622 -8.48 -5.07 28.84
N ALA A 623 -7.45 -4.31 29.19
CA ALA A 623 -7.57 -2.86 29.39
C ALA A 623 -7.70 -2.10 28.07
N PHE A 624 -7.09 -2.59 26.98
CA PHE A 624 -7.16 -1.94 25.66
C PHE A 624 -8.54 -1.99 25.03
N GLU A 625 -9.42 -2.86 25.52
CA GLU A 625 -10.83 -2.92 25.10
C GLU A 625 -11.59 -1.61 25.42
N THR A 626 -11.07 -0.75 26.31
CA THR A 626 -11.67 0.54 26.69
C THR A 626 -10.64 1.68 26.85
N ALA A 627 -9.41 1.53 26.32
CA ALA A 627 -8.30 2.48 26.54
C ALA A 627 -8.12 3.52 25.42
N TYR A 628 -9.06 3.60 24.48
CA TYR A 628 -8.90 4.37 23.23
C TYR A 628 -9.35 5.84 23.33
N ASN A 629 -9.94 6.26 24.46
CA ASN A 629 -10.50 7.60 24.61
C ASN A 629 -9.39 8.64 24.88
N PRO A 630 -9.30 9.72 24.08
CA PRO A 630 -8.24 10.71 24.23
C PRO A 630 -8.37 11.54 25.51
N ASN A 631 -9.57 11.60 26.11
CA ASN A 631 -9.78 12.32 27.37
C ASN A 631 -9.15 11.61 28.57
N ASP A 632 -8.82 10.33 28.47
CA ASP A 632 -8.02 9.66 29.49
C ASP A 632 -6.55 10.08 29.40
N CYS A 633 -5.87 10.09 30.55
CA CYS A 633 -4.42 10.29 30.63
C CYS A 633 -3.66 9.15 29.90
N PRO A 634 -2.41 9.36 29.47
CA PRO A 634 -1.65 8.35 28.73
C PRO A 634 -1.48 7.04 29.52
N GLU A 635 -1.39 7.10 30.85
CA GLU A 635 -1.26 5.91 31.70
C GLU A 635 -2.50 5.02 31.64
N LEU A 636 -3.71 5.61 31.66
CA LEU A 636 -4.95 4.87 31.47
C LEU A 636 -5.06 4.32 30.06
N ARG A 637 -4.66 5.11 29.07
CA ARG A 637 -4.60 4.67 27.67
C ARG A 637 -3.60 3.55 27.45
N TRP A 638 -2.61 3.37 28.32
CA TRP A 638 -1.66 2.24 28.32
C TRP A 638 -1.99 1.16 29.33
N GLY A 639 -3.21 1.15 29.88
CA GLY A 639 -3.70 0.09 30.75
C GLY A 639 -2.98 0.01 32.10
N ALA A 640 -2.40 1.11 32.58
CA ALA A 640 -1.65 1.14 33.84
C ALA A 640 -2.50 0.61 35.01
N PRO A 641 -2.00 -0.37 35.78
CA PRO A 641 -2.76 -0.98 36.88
C PRO A 641 -3.19 0.05 37.92
N LYS A 642 -4.37 -0.14 38.52
CA LYS A 642 -4.88 0.73 39.59
C LYS A 642 -3.92 0.71 40.79
N GLY A 643 -3.49 1.90 41.23
CA GLY A 643 -2.58 2.03 42.38
C GLY A 643 -1.10 1.83 42.07
N SER A 644 -0.73 1.60 40.80
CA SER A 644 0.67 1.49 40.39
C SER A 644 1.42 2.83 40.45
N ALA A 645 2.75 2.77 40.57
CA ALA A 645 3.62 3.94 40.45
C ALA A 645 3.49 4.62 39.07
N GLU A 646 3.29 3.82 38.02
CA GLU A 646 2.96 4.27 36.67
C GLU A 646 1.76 5.22 36.70
N ARG A 647 0.63 4.75 37.23
CA ARG A 647 -0.66 5.47 37.22
C ARG A 647 -0.71 6.65 38.19
N SER A 648 0.25 6.80 39.10
CA SER A 648 0.27 7.86 40.12
C SER A 648 0.33 9.28 39.53
N THR A 649 0.80 9.41 38.29
CA THR A 649 0.95 10.69 37.58
C THR A 649 -0.29 11.09 36.80
N CYS A 650 -1.25 10.17 36.60
CA CYS A 650 -2.46 10.39 35.82
C CYS A 650 -3.36 11.49 36.42
N ARG A 651 -3.62 12.55 35.66
CA ARG A 651 -4.43 13.70 36.10
C ARG A 651 -5.72 13.90 35.31
N ARG A 652 -5.89 13.21 34.18
CA ARG A 652 -7.01 13.38 33.26
C ARG A 652 -7.77 12.08 33.11
N ARG A 653 -9.09 12.17 33.01
CA ARG A 653 -9.98 11.02 32.84
C ARG A 653 -11.13 11.37 31.92
N ALA A 654 -11.56 10.39 31.12
CA ALA A 654 -12.76 10.52 30.30
C ALA A 654 -14.01 10.79 31.17
N PRO A 655 -14.94 11.63 30.68
CA PRO A 655 -16.24 11.85 31.33
C PRO A 655 -16.97 10.55 31.63
N GLU A 656 -17.79 10.53 32.69
CA GLU A 656 -18.53 9.34 33.11
C GLU A 656 -19.37 8.71 32.00
N GLU A 657 -20.13 9.52 31.29
CA GLU A 657 -20.96 9.09 30.17
C GLU A 657 -20.14 8.36 29.09
N GLN A 658 -18.97 8.89 28.73
CA GLN A 658 -18.09 8.25 27.75
C GLN A 658 -17.50 6.95 28.27
N ARG A 659 -17.22 6.86 29.58
CA ARG A 659 -16.73 5.61 30.20
C ARG A 659 -17.80 4.51 30.19
N LEU A 660 -19.05 4.86 30.49
CA LEU A 660 -20.17 3.93 30.42
C LEU A 660 -20.37 3.45 28.98
N LYS A 661 -20.30 4.37 28.01
CA LYS A 661 -20.37 4.04 26.59
C LYS A 661 -19.24 3.10 26.15
N MET A 662 -18.00 3.35 26.57
CA MET A 662 -16.89 2.44 26.29
C MET A 662 -17.10 1.05 26.89
N GLU A 663 -17.62 0.94 28.10
CA GLU A 663 -17.93 -0.37 28.71
C GLU A 663 -19.03 -1.11 27.94
N ALA A 664 -20.07 -0.39 27.48
CA ALA A 664 -21.08 -0.99 26.61
C ALA A 664 -20.47 -1.48 25.28
N TYR A 665 -19.54 -0.74 24.69
CA TYR A 665 -18.88 -1.06 23.42
C TYR A 665 -17.75 -2.09 23.54
N ARG A 666 -17.39 -2.47 24.76
CA ARG A 666 -16.29 -3.39 25.07
C ARG A 666 -16.37 -4.71 24.29
N ALA A 667 -17.59 -5.23 24.09
CA ALA A 667 -17.82 -6.48 23.35
C ALA A 667 -17.24 -6.44 21.93
N TRP A 668 -17.28 -5.30 21.23
CA TRP A 668 -16.68 -5.15 19.90
C TRP A 668 -15.16 -5.39 19.91
N PHE A 669 -14.49 -4.86 20.93
CA PHE A 669 -13.06 -5.03 21.11
C PHE A 669 -12.72 -6.44 21.58
N HIS A 670 -13.53 -6.99 22.49
CA HIS A 670 -13.40 -8.36 22.96
C HIS A 670 -13.61 -9.39 21.84
N GLU A 671 -14.50 -9.13 20.88
CA GLU A 671 -14.74 -10.04 19.75
C GLU A 671 -13.86 -9.72 18.54
N ARG A 672 -13.01 -8.69 18.64
CA ARG A 672 -12.12 -8.20 17.57
C ARG A 672 -12.92 -7.81 16.31
N ARG A 673 -14.15 -7.32 16.51
CA ARG A 673 -15.13 -7.07 15.46
C ARG A 673 -15.69 -5.65 15.60
N ARG A 674 -15.51 -4.82 14.57
CA ARG A 674 -16.24 -3.54 14.50
C ARG A 674 -17.70 -3.78 14.13
N PRO A 675 -18.62 -2.97 14.65
CA PRO A 675 -20.01 -3.03 14.25
C PRO A 675 -20.19 -2.60 12.79
N PRO A 676 -21.26 -3.05 12.11
CA PRO A 676 -21.59 -2.61 10.77
C PRO A 676 -21.97 -1.12 10.76
N ARG A 677 -21.82 -0.50 9.58
CA ARG A 677 -22.18 0.91 9.38
C ARG A 677 -23.67 1.14 9.67
N GLY A 678 -23.96 2.11 10.52
CA GLY A 678 -25.33 2.43 10.97
C GLY A 678 -25.75 1.76 12.28
N ASP A 679 -24.94 0.87 12.85
CA ASP A 679 -25.23 0.26 14.16
C ASP A 679 -25.17 1.34 15.27
N PRO A 680 -26.26 1.59 16.01
CA PRO A 680 -26.30 2.58 17.09
C PRO A 680 -25.47 2.16 18.32
N GLY A 681 -25.03 0.90 18.36
CA GLY A 681 -24.37 0.29 19.47
C GLY A 681 -25.32 -0.23 20.55
N PRO A 682 -24.79 -1.04 21.48
CA PRO A 682 -25.54 -1.50 22.63
C PRO A 682 -26.03 -0.31 23.47
N PRO A 683 -27.19 -0.46 24.14
CA PRO A 683 -27.70 0.57 25.03
C PRO A 683 -26.70 0.86 26.16
N VAL A 684 -26.54 2.14 26.48
CA VAL A 684 -25.72 2.60 27.61
C VAL A 684 -26.65 2.78 28.80
N GLU A 685 -26.48 1.96 29.83
CA GLU A 685 -27.24 2.04 31.08
C GLU A 685 -26.76 3.16 32.02
#